data_AF-A0A1G6IBN4-F1
#
_entry.id   AF-A0A1G6IBN4-F1
#
_cell.length_a   1.000
_cell.length_b   1.000
_cell.length_c   1.000
_cell.angle_alpha   90.00
_cell.angle_beta   90.00
_cell.angle_gamma   90.00
#
_symmetry.space_group_name_H-M   'P 1'
#
loop_
_entity.id
_entity.type
_entity.pdbx_description
1 polymer ?
#
loop_
_entity_poly.entity_id
_entity_poly.type
_entity_poly.pdbx_seq_one_letter_code
_entity_poly.pdbx_strand_id
1 'polypeptide(L)'
;MEDKIFSQEQEHLTKIYAQLEEMRDILTEEIEVKHRQAAKDLKDLSDEVRIDFGGADETMETLAAIETLNSVIDTYNQQHDFEVEKLGRCMMLLRQPYFAKVRLQMRPGRPARDVYIGSAGMTDKNRMPLIVDWRNPVAETYYNQEMGPTSYKVDGRVRTVNLELRRQFDITRDHLNAYFDTTVAIEDSLLLGALRRHHSQKLQAITATIQREQNRVVRHDDVPVLLVDGIAGSGKTSVLLQRIAFLFYRERQTLRPDQVYLFTPNNVFEKYIDTVLPTLGESNPQTYTWRDFLAGMGLADRATGADDSPESLTRLERGLEDATLDEADLRDVRVGDTVLLRAGSVASAVRKFERFGVGPRMMALVKDELHDRLDRRIATMAHDEELQEQMLAMDVDEQVEAFGEVIAPSNDDEILAYAKRLLAARFAPAHDDIENLTWLRLDRLGCRMLGKTNMSAAEWLFLKMLVTGHGADDARYVMIDEVQDYTQTQLMVLARYFGRAHFLLLGDRNQAIHEGTATFAQIRQIFESTHGSVEECQLLTSYRSSPEITRLFASLMDADERVQLTSVQREGVAPGFTQVADGQDDADAYLDALAQIVNAAAAEEGLAAVVAADRRRVAWLSKRLGEKCPALVTMRGSEELPKDGVVLMDLTLAKGLEFDHVIVPDAQADAYPDTPLARRRLYTAVSRAMHRVDLVSQGTLSPLLAEAARQADAATQADAR
;
A
#
# COMPACT_ATOMS: atom_id res chain seq x y z
N MET A 1 30.81 14.97 -36.65
CA MET A 1 30.01 16.22 -36.58
C MET A 1 29.46 16.26 -35.17
N GLU A 2 29.80 17.27 -34.38
CA GLU A 2 29.23 17.45 -33.04
C GLU A 2 27.72 17.65 -33.17
N ASP A 3 26.96 16.91 -32.37
CA ASP A 3 25.51 17.04 -32.31
C ASP A 3 25.15 18.37 -31.64
N LYS A 4 24.79 19.36 -32.47
CA LYS A 4 24.44 20.72 -32.03
C LYS A 4 23.27 20.73 -31.03
N ILE A 5 22.33 19.78 -31.13
CA ILE A 5 21.20 19.69 -30.20
C ILE A 5 21.69 19.21 -28.85
N PHE A 6 22.54 18.17 -28.84
CA PHE A 6 23.14 17.65 -27.61
C PHE A 6 23.89 18.77 -26.86
N SER A 7 24.72 19.56 -27.55
CA SER A 7 25.45 20.67 -26.93
C SER A 7 24.51 21.74 -26.34
N GLN A 8 23.42 22.06 -27.04
CA GLN A 8 22.43 23.04 -26.55
C GLN A 8 21.70 22.55 -25.30
N GLU A 9 21.29 21.28 -25.26
CA GLU A 9 20.59 20.71 -24.11
C GLU A 9 21.54 20.48 -22.92
N GLN A 10 22.81 20.15 -23.18
CA GLN A 10 23.85 20.09 -22.13
C GLN A 10 24.13 21.48 -21.54
N GLU A 11 24.22 22.54 -22.36
CA GLU A 11 24.40 23.92 -21.87
C GLU A 11 23.20 24.36 -21.01
N HIS A 12 21.98 24.02 -21.43
CA HIS A 12 20.77 24.28 -20.65
C HIS A 12 20.80 23.52 -19.31
N LEU A 13 21.13 22.23 -19.33
CA LEU A 13 21.25 21.40 -18.13
C LEU A 13 22.26 21.99 -17.15
N THR A 14 23.45 22.36 -17.61
CA THR A 14 24.49 22.96 -16.76
C THR A 14 24.00 24.24 -16.09
N LYS A 15 23.24 25.08 -16.81
CA LYS A 15 22.65 26.30 -16.23
C LYS A 15 21.60 25.99 -15.15
N ILE A 16 20.67 25.07 -15.44
CA ILE A 16 19.62 24.68 -14.47
C ILE A 16 20.25 24.03 -13.24
N TYR A 17 21.23 23.15 -13.44
CA TYR A 17 21.93 22.48 -12.34
C TYR A 17 22.64 23.48 -11.42
N ALA A 18 23.37 24.45 -11.98
CA ALA A 18 24.00 25.51 -11.19
C ALA A 18 22.99 26.35 -10.39
N GLN A 19 21.80 26.62 -10.95
CA GLN A 19 20.73 27.30 -10.22
C GLN A 19 20.18 26.44 -9.07
N LEU A 20 20.03 25.13 -9.27
CA LEU A 20 19.62 24.21 -8.21
C LEU A 20 20.68 24.12 -7.10
N GLU A 21 21.97 24.12 -7.43
CA GLU A 21 23.04 24.16 -6.42
C GLU A 21 23.02 25.44 -5.61
N GLU A 22 22.89 26.60 -6.28
CA GLU A 22 22.74 27.89 -5.61
C GLU A 22 21.53 27.88 -4.66
N MET A 23 20.39 27.33 -5.10
CA MET A 23 19.18 27.21 -4.28
C MET A 23 19.37 26.27 -3.09
N ARG A 24 20.05 25.12 -3.27
CA ARG A 24 20.38 24.20 -2.18
C ARG A 24 21.21 24.91 -1.11
N ASP A 25 22.26 25.62 -1.53
CA ASP A 25 23.21 26.26 -0.62
C ASP A 25 22.51 27.38 0.17
N ILE A 26 21.73 28.23 -0.50
CA ILE A 26 20.91 29.26 0.14
C ILE A 26 19.92 28.66 1.15
N LEU A 27 19.17 27.62 0.75
CA LEU A 27 18.17 27.01 1.63
C LEU A 27 18.81 26.35 2.85
N THR A 28 19.98 25.71 2.67
CA THR A 28 20.71 25.09 3.77
C THR A 28 21.16 26.14 4.78
N GLU A 29 21.72 27.25 4.30
CA GLU A 29 22.15 28.36 5.16
C GLU A 29 20.95 29.02 5.86
N GLU A 30 19.85 29.27 5.14
CA GLU A 30 18.63 29.87 5.70
C GLU A 30 18.05 29.00 6.83
N ILE A 31 17.96 27.68 6.63
CA ILE A 31 17.46 26.73 7.64
C ILE A 31 18.35 26.77 8.89
N GLU A 32 19.68 26.73 8.73
CA GLU A 32 20.61 26.75 9.87
C GLU A 32 20.58 28.07 10.65
N VAL A 33 20.47 29.21 9.95
CA VAL A 33 20.41 30.53 10.56
C VAL A 33 19.08 30.73 11.28
N LYS A 34 17.95 30.44 10.61
CA LYS A 34 16.60 30.62 11.18
C LYS A 34 16.35 29.68 12.33
N HIS A 35 16.81 28.43 12.27
CA HIS A 35 16.68 27.49 13.39
C HIS A 35 17.44 27.98 14.63
N ARG A 36 18.66 28.54 14.45
CA ARG A 36 19.41 29.13 15.57
C ARG A 36 18.72 30.37 16.14
N GLN A 37 18.15 31.22 15.28
CA GLN A 37 17.40 32.40 15.72
C GLN A 37 16.12 32.01 16.46
N ALA A 38 15.34 31.07 15.94
CA ALA A 38 14.13 30.55 16.57
C ALA A 38 14.41 29.97 17.96
N ALA A 39 15.48 29.17 18.10
CA ALA A 39 15.89 28.62 19.39
C ALA A 39 16.26 29.71 20.42
N LYS A 40 16.86 30.81 19.96
CA LYS A 40 17.17 31.96 20.81
C LYS A 40 15.89 32.71 21.21
N ASP A 41 15.02 33.01 20.26
CA ASP A 41 13.77 33.75 20.51
C ASP A 41 12.85 32.98 21.46
N LEU A 42 12.73 31.66 21.29
CA LEU A 42 11.95 30.80 22.18
C LEU A 42 12.51 30.77 23.60
N LYS A 43 13.83 30.84 23.75
CA LYS A 43 14.46 30.93 25.06
C LYS A 43 14.18 32.29 25.72
N ASP A 44 14.37 33.37 24.99
CA ASP A 44 14.12 34.73 25.48
C ASP A 44 12.64 34.89 25.89
N LEU A 45 11.70 34.38 25.09
CA LEU A 45 10.26 34.34 25.42
C LEU A 45 9.95 33.46 26.63
N SER A 46 10.53 32.27 26.71
CA SER A 46 10.32 31.36 27.85
C SER A 46 10.83 31.97 29.17
N ASP A 47 11.90 32.76 29.14
CA ASP A 47 12.44 33.43 30.33
C ASP A 47 11.55 34.61 30.81
N GLU A 48 10.72 35.17 29.92
CA GLU A 48 9.76 36.25 30.23
C GLU A 48 8.42 35.75 30.79
N VAL A 49 8.02 34.50 30.49
CA VAL A 49 6.76 33.92 30.97
C VAL A 49 6.89 33.55 32.45
N ARG A 50 6.18 34.29 33.32
CA ARG A 50 5.99 33.92 34.73
C ARG A 50 4.78 33.02 34.86
N ILE A 51 5.01 31.80 35.32
CA ILE A 51 3.96 30.82 35.60
C ILE A 51 3.44 31.08 37.01
N ASP A 52 2.19 31.54 37.13
CA ASP A 52 1.51 31.77 38.41
C ASP A 52 0.07 31.22 38.37
N PHE A 53 -0.25 30.34 39.31
CA PHE A 53 -1.55 29.67 39.43
C PHE A 53 -2.24 30.00 40.77
N GLY A 54 -1.82 31.07 41.47
CA GLY A 54 -2.32 31.44 42.79
C GLY A 54 -3.78 31.91 42.84
N GLY A 55 -4.38 32.24 41.69
CA GLY A 55 -5.76 32.70 41.56
C GLY A 55 -6.31 32.57 40.14
N ALA A 56 -7.61 32.80 39.96
CA ALA A 56 -8.31 32.59 38.69
C ALA A 56 -7.87 33.57 37.59
N ASP A 57 -7.55 34.83 37.96
CA ASP A 57 -7.08 35.85 37.02
C ASP A 57 -5.62 35.55 36.61
N GLU A 58 -4.76 35.18 37.56
CA GLU A 58 -3.35 34.82 37.31
C GLU A 58 -3.21 33.56 36.46
N THR A 59 -4.09 32.57 36.68
CA THR A 59 -4.16 31.35 35.86
C THR A 59 -4.55 31.68 34.42
N MET A 60 -5.48 32.63 34.21
CA MET A 60 -5.90 33.05 32.88
C MET A 60 -4.78 33.78 32.13
N GLU A 61 -4.01 34.63 32.82
CA GLU A 61 -2.82 35.28 32.24
C GLU A 61 -1.73 34.26 31.88
N THR A 62 -1.47 33.29 32.75
CA THR A 62 -0.49 32.20 32.51
C THR A 62 -0.90 31.36 31.29
N LEU A 63 -2.17 30.99 31.17
CA LEU A 63 -2.68 30.24 30.01
C LEU A 63 -2.56 31.03 28.71
N ALA A 64 -2.86 32.33 28.72
CA ALA A 64 -2.72 33.20 27.56
C ALA A 64 -1.24 33.36 27.12
N ALA A 65 -0.31 33.42 28.08
CA ALA A 65 1.12 33.46 27.79
C ALA A 65 1.63 32.16 27.15
N ILE A 66 1.18 31.00 27.66
CA ILE A 66 1.50 29.68 27.09
C ILE A 66 0.90 29.53 25.68
N GLU A 67 -0.33 29.96 25.47
CA GLU A 67 -0.97 29.94 24.14
C GLU A 67 -0.18 30.79 23.13
N THR A 68 0.27 31.97 23.55
CA THR A 68 1.10 32.85 22.72
C THR A 68 2.43 32.19 22.37
N LEU A 69 3.09 31.53 23.33
CA LEU A 69 4.33 30.80 23.09
C LEU A 69 4.12 29.65 22.11
N ASN A 70 3.07 28.84 22.29
CA ASN A 70 2.72 27.76 21.38
C ASN A 70 2.44 28.26 19.96
N SER A 71 1.73 29.39 19.82
CA SER A 71 1.48 30.00 18.51
C SER A 71 2.76 30.44 17.79
N VAL A 72 3.76 30.95 18.53
CA VAL A 72 5.08 31.30 17.98
C VAL A 72 5.85 30.04 17.58
N ILE A 73 5.83 28.99 18.41
CA ILE A 73 6.43 27.68 18.10
C ILE A 73 5.84 27.12 16.81
N ASP A 74 4.51 27.11 16.70
CA ASP A 74 3.81 26.61 15.52
C ASP A 74 4.20 27.39 14.26
N THR A 75 4.34 28.71 14.37
CA THR A 75 4.78 29.55 13.25
C THR A 75 6.21 29.21 12.81
N TYR A 76 7.13 29.00 13.75
CA TYR A 76 8.49 28.60 13.44
C TYR A 76 8.56 27.20 12.82
N ASN A 77 7.81 26.24 13.35
CA ASN A 77 7.73 24.89 12.82
C ASN A 77 7.20 24.90 11.38
N GLN A 78 6.12 25.64 11.10
CA GLN A 78 5.57 25.76 9.75
C GLN A 78 6.57 26.35 8.75
N GLN A 79 7.34 27.38 9.15
CA GLN A 79 8.38 27.95 8.29
C GLN A 79 9.52 26.98 8.04
N HIS A 80 9.96 26.29 9.09
CA HIS A 80 11.00 25.27 9.01
C HIS A 80 10.60 24.13 8.07
N ASP A 81 9.39 23.59 8.24
CA ASP A 81 8.86 22.50 7.42
C ASP A 81 8.79 22.89 5.94
N PHE A 82 8.34 24.11 5.64
CA PHE A 82 8.28 24.62 4.26
C PHE A 82 9.67 24.69 3.60
N GLU A 83 10.68 25.17 4.34
CA GLU A 83 12.06 25.26 3.83
C GLU A 83 12.69 23.90 3.65
N VAL A 84 12.49 22.99 4.60
CA VAL A 84 12.94 21.59 4.54
C VAL A 84 12.30 20.87 3.35
N GLU A 85 11.00 21.04 3.11
CA GLU A 85 10.30 20.46 1.95
C GLU A 85 10.87 21.01 0.62
N LYS A 86 11.13 22.32 0.57
CA LYS A 86 11.72 22.96 -0.61
C LYS A 86 13.16 22.47 -0.86
N LEU A 87 13.97 22.31 0.19
CA LEU A 87 15.31 21.74 0.10
C LEU A 87 15.25 20.27 -0.35
N GLY A 88 14.32 19.48 0.18
CA GLY A 88 14.06 18.11 -0.24
C GLY A 88 13.78 18.01 -1.74
N ARG A 89 12.90 18.87 -2.27
CA ARG A 89 12.66 18.98 -3.73
C ARG A 89 13.90 19.35 -4.51
N CYS A 90 14.70 20.29 -4.01
CA CYS A 90 15.96 20.68 -4.64
C CYS A 90 16.95 19.50 -4.70
N MET A 91 17.08 18.74 -3.61
CA MET A 91 17.95 17.57 -3.53
C MET A 91 17.50 16.43 -4.44
N MET A 92 16.19 16.23 -4.63
CA MET A 92 15.66 15.29 -5.61
C MET A 92 16.04 15.70 -7.04
N LEU A 93 15.85 16.97 -7.39
CA LEU A 93 16.18 17.49 -8.72
C LEU A 93 17.69 17.53 -8.99
N LEU A 94 18.54 17.67 -7.98
CA LEU A 94 20.00 17.57 -8.16
C LEU A 94 20.47 16.15 -8.54
N ARG A 95 19.67 15.11 -8.31
CA ARG A 95 19.99 13.76 -8.82
C ARG A 95 19.70 13.65 -10.32
N GLN A 96 18.55 14.19 -10.74
CA GLN A 96 18.12 14.27 -12.13
C GLN A 96 17.16 15.47 -12.29
N PRO A 97 17.61 16.60 -12.86
CA PRO A 97 16.83 17.84 -12.88
C PRO A 97 15.51 17.73 -13.65
N TYR A 98 15.52 17.01 -14.77
CA TYR A 98 14.33 16.71 -15.56
C TYR A 98 14.61 15.45 -16.38
N PHE A 99 13.55 14.76 -16.78
CA PHE A 99 13.65 13.57 -17.64
C PHE A 99 13.02 13.80 -19.01
N ALA A 100 12.21 14.85 -19.16
CA ALA A 100 11.53 15.15 -20.41
C ALA A 100 11.40 16.65 -20.67
N LYS A 101 11.16 16.97 -21.95
CA LYS A 101 10.83 18.30 -22.45
C LYS A 101 9.72 18.20 -23.49
N VAL A 102 8.75 19.09 -23.39
CA VAL A 102 7.74 19.30 -24.43
C VAL A 102 7.80 20.73 -24.94
N ARG A 103 7.67 20.92 -26.26
CA ARG A 103 7.50 22.25 -26.88
C ARG A 103 6.03 22.45 -27.19
N LEU A 104 5.40 23.39 -26.49
CA LEU A 104 3.97 23.63 -26.56
C LEU A 104 3.68 25.01 -27.13
N GLN A 105 2.86 25.04 -28.19
CA GLN A 105 2.20 26.26 -28.63
C GLN A 105 0.85 26.39 -27.91
N MET A 106 0.81 27.29 -26.94
CA MET A 106 -0.36 27.50 -26.09
C MET A 106 -1.54 28.16 -26.80
N ARG A 107 -1.28 28.98 -27.83
CA ARG A 107 -2.29 29.68 -28.64
C ARG A 107 -1.79 29.86 -30.07
N PRO A 108 -2.68 29.77 -31.08
CA PRO A 108 -2.32 30.11 -32.46
C PRO A 108 -1.71 31.51 -32.55
N GLY A 109 -0.61 31.65 -33.31
CA GLY A 109 0.07 32.93 -33.54
C GLY A 109 1.02 33.38 -32.41
N ARG A 110 1.20 32.59 -31.34
CA ARG A 110 2.26 32.80 -30.35
C ARG A 110 3.41 31.81 -30.55
N PRO A 111 4.66 32.19 -30.21
CA PRO A 111 5.77 31.26 -30.25
C PRO A 111 5.55 30.13 -29.25
N ALA A 112 5.93 28.91 -29.64
CA ALA A 112 5.93 27.78 -28.73
C ALA A 112 6.96 27.97 -27.62
N ARG A 113 6.72 27.30 -26.50
CA ARG A 113 7.58 27.37 -25.31
C ARG A 113 7.99 25.98 -24.89
N ASP A 114 9.23 25.89 -24.42
CA ASP A 114 9.76 24.66 -23.86
C ASP A 114 9.29 24.54 -22.40
N VAL A 115 8.79 23.35 -22.05
CA VAL A 115 8.40 22.97 -20.70
C VAL A 115 9.21 21.74 -20.34
N TYR A 116 10.09 21.88 -19.35
CA TYR A 116 10.92 20.81 -18.81
C TYR A 116 10.16 20.12 -17.67
N ILE A 117 10.11 18.80 -17.70
CA ILE A 117 9.31 17.97 -16.78
C ILE A 117 10.25 17.11 -15.93
N GLY A 118 10.12 17.21 -14.60
CA GLY A 118 10.94 16.50 -13.63
C GLY A 118 10.13 15.81 -12.54
N SER A 119 10.83 15.13 -11.63
CA SER A 119 10.23 14.43 -10.49
C SER A 119 9.54 15.38 -9.51
N ALA A 120 10.02 16.63 -9.41
CA ALA A 120 9.43 17.69 -8.61
C ALA A 120 9.38 19.01 -9.39
N GLY A 121 8.48 19.91 -8.98
CA GLY A 121 8.42 21.27 -9.51
C GLY A 121 9.40 22.22 -8.81
N MET A 122 10.10 23.05 -9.58
CA MET A 122 10.95 24.13 -9.07
C MET A 122 10.77 25.42 -9.87
N THR A 123 10.79 26.54 -9.17
CA THR A 123 10.64 27.90 -9.75
C THR A 123 11.86 28.75 -9.43
N ASP A 124 12.19 29.67 -10.34
CA ASP A 124 13.26 30.64 -10.13
C ASP A 124 12.87 31.75 -9.13
N LYS A 125 13.80 32.68 -8.90
CA LYS A 125 13.60 33.85 -8.03
C LYS A 125 12.42 34.76 -8.48
N ASN A 126 12.05 34.71 -9.76
CA ASN A 126 10.93 35.48 -10.35
C ASN A 126 9.62 34.68 -10.41
N ARG A 127 9.57 33.50 -9.76
CA ARG A 127 8.43 32.56 -9.79
C ARG A 127 8.12 32.02 -11.19
N MET A 128 9.09 32.06 -12.10
CA MET A 128 8.98 31.36 -13.38
C MET A 128 9.33 29.88 -13.20
N PRO A 129 8.55 28.94 -13.76
CA PRO A 129 8.87 27.52 -13.67
C PRO A 129 10.21 27.22 -14.36
N LEU A 130 11.18 26.71 -13.60
CA LEU A 130 12.40 26.13 -14.13
C LEU A 130 12.13 24.70 -14.58
N ILE A 131 11.52 23.93 -13.68
CA ILE A 131 11.14 22.54 -13.87
C ILE A 131 9.69 22.39 -13.44
N VAL A 132 8.88 21.79 -14.29
CA VAL A 132 7.48 21.47 -14.01
C VAL A 132 7.39 20.07 -13.44
N ASP A 133 6.64 19.94 -12.35
CA ASP A 133 6.35 18.66 -11.73
C ASP A 133 5.58 17.75 -12.70
N TRP A 134 5.96 16.48 -12.81
CA TRP A 134 5.29 15.49 -13.65
C TRP A 134 3.79 15.33 -13.33
N ARG A 135 3.34 15.71 -12.14
CA ARG A 135 1.93 15.66 -11.71
C ARG A 135 1.12 16.88 -12.13
N ASN A 136 1.79 17.94 -12.57
CA ASN A 136 1.11 19.12 -13.08
C ASN A 136 0.21 18.75 -14.28
N PRO A 137 -0.98 19.37 -14.42
CA PRO A 137 -1.85 19.12 -15.57
C PRO A 137 -1.18 19.31 -16.93
N VAL A 138 -0.27 20.28 -17.09
CA VAL A 138 0.40 20.50 -18.38
C VAL A 138 1.28 19.31 -18.79
N ALA A 139 1.80 18.55 -17.83
CA ALA A 139 2.62 17.36 -18.09
C ALA A 139 1.81 16.23 -18.72
N GLU A 140 0.47 16.26 -18.67
CA GLU A 140 -0.39 15.34 -19.41
C GLU A 140 -0.08 15.34 -20.91
N THR A 141 0.31 16.50 -21.47
CA THR A 141 0.70 16.62 -22.89
C THR A 141 1.91 15.78 -23.28
N TYR A 142 2.78 15.43 -22.33
CA TYR A 142 3.87 14.48 -22.56
C TYR A 142 3.36 13.04 -22.67
N TYR A 143 2.43 12.65 -21.78
CA TYR A 143 1.92 11.29 -21.64
C TYR A 143 0.75 10.94 -22.59
N ASN A 144 0.01 11.93 -23.11
CA ASN A 144 -1.20 11.70 -23.94
C ASN A 144 -0.92 11.21 -25.38
N GLN A 145 0.35 10.90 -25.68
CA GLN A 145 0.86 10.18 -26.87
C GLN A 145 0.62 10.77 -28.27
N GLU A 146 -0.22 11.79 -28.46
CA GLU A 146 -0.48 12.43 -29.75
C GLU A 146 0.39 13.69 -29.98
N MET A 147 1.13 13.74 -31.09
CA MET A 147 1.77 14.97 -31.57
C MET A 147 0.74 15.87 -32.26
N GLY A 148 0.93 17.19 -32.20
CA GLY A 148 -0.01 18.14 -32.78
C GLY A 148 -1.08 18.62 -31.79
N PRO A 149 -2.33 18.87 -32.24
CA PRO A 149 -3.38 19.40 -31.37
C PRO A 149 -3.71 18.44 -30.24
N THR A 150 -3.53 18.88 -29.00
CA THR A 150 -3.82 18.11 -27.78
C THR A 150 -4.48 19.01 -26.75
N SER A 151 -4.88 18.43 -25.61
CA SER A 151 -5.44 19.22 -24.51
C SER A 151 -5.15 18.60 -23.15
N TYR A 152 -5.21 19.43 -22.12
CA TYR A 152 -5.12 19.03 -20.73
C TYR A 152 -6.15 19.80 -19.88
N LYS A 153 -6.57 19.22 -18.75
CA LYS A 153 -7.59 19.82 -17.87
C LYS A 153 -6.93 20.47 -16.64
N VAL A 154 -7.17 21.76 -16.44
CA VAL A 154 -6.71 22.51 -15.26
C VAL A 154 -7.87 23.30 -14.67
N ASP A 155 -8.09 23.17 -13.35
CA ASP A 155 -9.19 23.81 -12.62
C ASP A 155 -10.56 23.60 -13.27
N GLY A 156 -10.83 22.36 -13.72
CA GLY A 156 -12.08 21.99 -14.41
C GLY A 156 -12.21 22.52 -15.84
N ARG A 157 -11.22 23.23 -16.38
CA ARG A 157 -11.23 23.80 -17.74
C ARG A 157 -10.27 23.06 -18.65
N VAL A 158 -10.74 22.69 -19.83
CA VAL A 158 -9.90 22.10 -20.89
C VAL A 158 -9.09 23.21 -21.56
N ARG A 159 -7.78 22.99 -21.67
CA ARG A 159 -6.84 23.87 -22.38
C ARG A 159 -6.33 23.14 -23.62
N THR A 160 -6.71 23.63 -24.79
CA THR A 160 -6.19 23.13 -26.07
C THR A 160 -4.83 23.77 -26.35
N VAL A 161 -3.86 22.94 -26.71
CA VAL A 161 -2.48 23.33 -27.07
C VAL A 161 -2.00 22.51 -28.25
N ASN A 162 -0.94 22.94 -28.91
CA ASN A 162 -0.31 22.17 -29.98
C ASN A 162 1.09 21.71 -29.54
N LEU A 163 1.31 20.39 -29.51
CA LEU A 163 2.58 19.76 -29.17
C LEU A 163 3.47 19.68 -30.41
N GLU A 164 4.54 20.47 -30.41
CA GLU A 164 5.49 20.57 -31.54
C GLU A 164 6.70 19.65 -31.39
N LEU A 165 7.12 19.39 -30.15
CA LEU A 165 8.26 18.53 -29.84
C LEU A 165 8.00 17.78 -28.55
N ARG A 166 8.34 16.50 -28.53
CA ARG A 166 8.50 15.70 -27.32
C ARG A 166 9.89 15.10 -27.30
N ARG A 167 10.64 15.39 -26.25
CA ARG A 167 12.00 14.94 -26.03
C ARG A 167 12.13 14.28 -24.67
N GLN A 168 12.79 13.14 -24.63
CA GLN A 168 13.19 12.45 -23.41
C GLN A 168 14.70 12.55 -23.23
N PHE A 169 15.15 12.57 -21.98
CA PHE A 169 16.55 12.67 -21.63
C PHE A 169 17.00 11.53 -20.70
N ASP A 170 18.23 11.09 -20.90
CA ASP A 170 19.02 10.34 -19.94
C ASP A 170 20.03 11.31 -19.31
N ILE A 171 19.85 11.62 -18.03
CA ILE A 171 20.64 12.62 -17.30
C ILE A 171 21.07 12.03 -15.97
N THR A 172 22.35 12.19 -15.66
CA THR A 172 22.90 11.94 -14.33
C THR A 172 23.50 13.23 -13.80
N ARG A 173 22.86 13.81 -12.78
CA ARG A 173 23.25 15.10 -12.20
C ARG A 173 23.33 16.22 -13.25
N ASP A 174 24.52 16.72 -13.52
CA ASP A 174 24.83 17.79 -14.47
C ASP A 174 25.24 17.27 -15.86
N HIS A 175 25.26 15.96 -16.06
CA HIS A 175 25.69 15.32 -17.31
C HIS A 175 24.52 14.74 -18.11
N LEU A 176 24.41 15.16 -19.37
CA LEU A 176 23.51 14.58 -20.36
C LEU A 176 24.18 13.35 -20.97
N ASN A 177 23.61 12.17 -20.74
CA ASN A 177 24.09 10.92 -21.33
C ASN A 177 23.54 10.75 -22.76
N ALA A 178 22.23 10.97 -22.94
CA ALA A 178 21.52 10.82 -24.20
C ALA A 178 20.22 11.62 -24.24
N TYR A 179 19.70 11.90 -25.44
CA TYR A 179 18.35 12.42 -25.64
C TYR A 179 17.66 11.72 -26.81
N PHE A 180 16.34 11.74 -26.80
CA PHE A 180 15.52 11.07 -27.80
C PHE A 180 14.28 11.91 -28.12
N ASP A 181 14.03 12.17 -29.40
CA ASP A 181 12.80 12.78 -29.87
C ASP A 181 11.82 11.70 -30.29
N THR A 182 10.59 11.73 -29.78
CA THR A 182 9.61 10.67 -30.05
C THR A 182 8.32 11.26 -30.60
N THR A 183 7.87 10.78 -31.77
CA THR A 183 6.59 11.15 -32.39
C THR A 183 5.41 10.34 -31.85
N VAL A 184 5.63 9.10 -31.42
CA VAL A 184 4.70 8.27 -30.63
C VAL A 184 5.32 8.06 -29.26
N ALA A 185 4.56 8.08 -28.16
CA ALA A 185 5.19 7.90 -26.86
C ALA A 185 5.69 6.46 -26.72
N ILE A 186 7.01 6.32 -26.68
CA ILE A 186 7.75 5.22 -26.04
C ILE A 186 7.25 3.81 -26.45
N GLU A 187 7.16 3.54 -27.75
CA GLU A 187 7.15 2.15 -28.28
C GLU A 187 8.56 1.66 -28.64
N ASP A 188 9.60 2.50 -28.52
CA ASP A 188 10.95 2.11 -28.90
C ASP A 188 11.60 1.21 -27.83
N SER A 189 11.47 -0.10 -28.04
CA SER A 189 12.29 -1.16 -27.42
C SER A 189 13.81 -0.91 -27.56
N LEU A 190 14.22 -0.07 -28.52
CA LEU A 190 15.58 0.47 -28.67
C LEU A 190 15.97 1.46 -27.57
N LEU A 191 15.05 2.37 -27.22
CA LEU A 191 15.22 3.44 -26.23
C LEU A 191 15.22 2.89 -24.80
N LEU A 192 14.32 1.94 -24.49
CA LEU A 192 14.32 1.23 -23.21
C LEU A 192 15.56 0.36 -23.00
N GLY A 193 16.08 -0.27 -24.06
CA GLY A 193 17.31 -1.07 -24.00
C GLY A 193 18.59 -0.24 -23.83
N ALA A 194 18.63 0.99 -24.37
CA ALA A 194 19.75 1.91 -24.18
C ALA A 194 19.76 2.50 -22.75
N LEU A 195 18.60 2.91 -22.23
CA LEU A 195 18.44 3.41 -20.85
C LEU A 195 18.76 2.35 -19.78
N ARG A 196 18.54 1.06 -20.06
CA ARG A 196 18.85 -0.05 -19.13
C ARG A 196 20.34 -0.37 -19.01
N ARG A 197 21.18 -0.07 -20.01
CA ARG A 197 22.60 -0.47 -20.01
C ARG A 197 23.47 0.27 -18.98
N HIS A 198 23.03 1.42 -18.47
CA HIS A 198 23.85 2.29 -17.63
C HIS A 198 23.34 2.49 -16.18
N HIS A 199 22.12 2.09 -15.84
CA HIS A 199 21.54 2.30 -14.51
C HIS A 199 21.16 0.98 -13.83
N SER A 200 21.52 0.82 -12.55
CA SER A 200 21.13 -0.35 -11.76
C SER A 200 19.60 -0.44 -11.63
N GLN A 201 19.09 -1.67 -11.69
CA GLN A 201 17.66 -2.03 -11.81
C GLN A 201 16.72 -1.43 -10.75
N LYS A 202 17.22 -0.81 -9.67
CA LYS A 202 16.41 -0.33 -8.54
C LYS A 202 15.82 1.07 -8.69
N LEU A 203 16.34 1.90 -9.61
CA LEU A 203 15.99 3.32 -9.68
C LEU A 203 15.94 3.83 -11.13
N GLN A 204 15.21 3.14 -12.02
CA GLN A 204 14.64 3.90 -13.14
C GLN A 204 13.67 4.92 -12.55
N ALA A 205 13.72 6.18 -13.00
CA ALA A 205 12.69 7.15 -12.67
C ALA A 205 11.36 6.63 -13.25
N ILE A 206 10.59 5.91 -12.44
CA ILE A 206 9.33 5.23 -12.82
C ILE A 206 8.38 6.23 -13.52
N THR A 207 8.50 7.51 -13.19
CA THR A 207 7.76 8.63 -13.77
C THR A 207 8.11 8.95 -15.23
N ALA A 208 9.35 8.69 -15.66
CA ALA A 208 9.83 8.98 -17.01
C ALA A 208 9.30 7.97 -18.04
N THR A 209 8.97 6.76 -17.59
CA THR A 209 8.56 5.62 -18.41
C THR A 209 7.05 5.34 -18.34
N ILE A 210 6.26 6.21 -17.69
CA ILE A 210 4.80 6.04 -17.60
C ILE A 210 4.20 6.02 -19.01
N GLN A 211 3.44 4.97 -19.28
CA GLN A 211 2.76 4.75 -20.55
C GLN A 211 1.33 5.28 -20.54
N ARG A 212 0.67 5.35 -21.70
CA ARG A 212 -0.70 5.91 -21.80
C ARG A 212 -1.69 5.23 -20.88
N GLU A 213 -1.72 3.89 -20.89
CA GLU A 213 -2.64 3.09 -20.10
C GLU A 213 -2.40 3.28 -18.60
N GLN A 214 -1.12 3.32 -18.19
CA GLN A 214 -0.71 3.59 -16.82
C GLN A 214 -1.09 5.01 -16.40
N ASN A 215 -0.80 6.02 -17.24
CA ASN A 215 -1.16 7.41 -16.98
C ASN A 215 -2.68 7.61 -16.88
N ARG A 216 -3.47 6.86 -17.66
CA ARG A 216 -4.93 6.89 -17.58
C ARG A 216 -5.42 6.44 -16.20
N VAL A 217 -4.79 5.43 -15.61
CA VAL A 217 -5.10 4.99 -14.24
C VAL A 217 -4.59 6.02 -13.22
N VAL A 218 -3.34 6.48 -13.35
CA VAL A 218 -2.73 7.45 -12.42
C VAL A 218 -3.50 8.77 -12.37
N ARG A 219 -4.02 9.25 -13.50
CA ARG A 219 -4.76 10.51 -13.60
C ARG A 219 -6.28 10.33 -13.67
N HIS A 220 -6.78 9.13 -13.41
CA HIS A 220 -8.20 8.84 -13.45
C HIS A 220 -9.00 9.82 -12.57
N ASP A 221 -10.22 10.13 -12.97
CA ASP A 221 -11.13 10.92 -12.14
C ASP A 221 -11.44 10.14 -10.84
N ASP A 222 -11.82 10.88 -9.80
CA ASP A 222 -12.12 10.30 -8.50
C ASP A 222 -13.52 9.73 -8.48
N VAL A 223 -13.56 8.41 -8.58
CA VAL A 223 -14.77 7.59 -8.56
C VAL A 223 -14.83 6.81 -7.26
N PRO A 224 -16.01 6.39 -6.77
CA PRO A 224 -16.12 5.62 -5.54
C PRO A 224 -15.21 4.39 -5.55
N VAL A 225 -15.15 3.66 -6.67
CA VAL A 225 -14.29 2.48 -6.83
C VAL A 225 -13.74 2.40 -8.24
N LEU A 226 -12.42 2.27 -8.37
CA LEU A 226 -11.71 1.98 -9.62
C LEU A 226 -11.08 0.58 -9.53
N LEU A 227 -11.53 -0.34 -10.38
CA LEU A 227 -10.99 -1.69 -10.51
C LEU A 227 -10.06 -1.75 -11.72
N VAL A 228 -8.79 -2.08 -11.49
CA VAL A 228 -7.76 -2.12 -12.51
C VAL A 228 -7.30 -3.56 -12.71
N ASP A 229 -7.56 -4.08 -13.89
CA ASP A 229 -7.14 -5.41 -14.31
C ASP A 229 -5.90 -5.31 -15.18
N GLY A 230 -4.75 -5.65 -14.61
CA GLY A 230 -3.46 -5.52 -15.27
C GLY A 230 -2.75 -6.86 -15.38
N ILE A 231 -2.30 -7.20 -16.58
CA ILE A 231 -1.61 -8.46 -16.84
C ILE A 231 -0.23 -8.50 -16.15
N ALA A 232 0.43 -9.65 -16.18
CA ALA A 232 1.75 -9.79 -15.59
C ALA A 232 2.78 -8.86 -16.25
N GLY A 233 3.56 -8.14 -15.44
CA GLY A 233 4.58 -7.22 -15.92
C GLY A 233 4.04 -5.89 -16.47
N SER A 234 2.76 -5.57 -16.26
CA SER A 234 2.15 -4.28 -16.67
C SER A 234 2.49 -3.09 -15.77
N GLY A 235 3.20 -3.30 -14.66
CA GLY A 235 3.58 -2.24 -13.72
C GLY A 235 2.50 -1.80 -12.75
N LYS A 236 1.54 -2.68 -12.40
CA LYS A 236 0.45 -2.41 -11.43
C LYS A 236 0.91 -1.71 -10.15
N THR A 237 1.86 -2.29 -9.41
CA THR A 237 2.38 -1.70 -8.17
C THR A 237 3.00 -0.32 -8.42
N SER A 238 3.69 -0.12 -9.55
CA SER A 238 4.22 1.20 -9.93
C SER A 238 3.10 2.22 -10.20
N VAL A 239 2.04 1.82 -10.90
CA VAL A 239 0.85 2.64 -11.15
C VAL A 239 0.16 3.02 -9.83
N LEU A 240 0.09 2.08 -8.88
CA LEU A 240 -0.47 2.31 -7.56
C LEU A 240 0.27 3.42 -6.81
N LEU A 241 1.60 3.32 -6.71
CA LEU A 241 2.42 4.31 -6.01
C LEU A 241 2.39 5.67 -6.72
N GLN A 242 2.40 5.67 -8.05
CA GLN A 242 2.26 6.91 -8.82
C GLN A 242 0.89 7.55 -8.62
N ARG A 243 -0.17 6.77 -8.51
CA ARG A 243 -1.52 7.27 -8.21
C ARG A 243 -1.58 7.88 -6.81
N ILE A 244 -0.99 7.24 -5.80
CA ILE A 244 -0.89 7.80 -4.45
C ILE A 244 -0.15 9.14 -4.47
N ALA A 245 1.03 9.18 -5.12
CA ALA A 245 1.80 10.41 -5.24
C ALA A 245 1.08 11.52 -6.03
N PHE A 246 0.24 11.16 -7.01
CA PHE A 246 -0.60 12.08 -7.75
C PHE A 246 -1.75 12.62 -6.88
N LEU A 247 -2.40 11.77 -6.07
CA LEU A 247 -3.45 12.17 -5.15
C LEU A 247 -2.93 13.14 -4.09
N PHE A 248 -1.79 12.84 -3.46
CA PHE A 248 -1.16 13.78 -2.51
C PHE A 248 -0.81 15.11 -3.17
N TYR A 249 -0.28 15.12 -4.40
CA TYR A 249 -0.02 16.37 -5.10
C TYR A 249 -1.30 17.17 -5.39
N ARG A 250 -2.33 16.50 -5.90
CA ARG A 250 -3.59 17.14 -6.28
C ARG A 250 -4.34 17.67 -5.06
N GLU A 251 -4.24 16.97 -3.93
CA GLU A 251 -4.98 17.25 -2.70
C GLU A 251 -4.09 17.64 -1.51
N ARG A 252 -2.89 18.16 -1.77
CA ARG A 252 -1.89 18.51 -0.75
C ARG A 252 -2.36 19.46 0.36
N GLN A 253 -3.50 20.12 0.17
CA GLN A 253 -4.10 21.02 1.17
C GLN A 253 -5.11 20.32 2.08
N THR A 254 -5.63 19.15 1.67
CA THR A 254 -6.80 18.52 2.29
C THR A 254 -6.62 17.03 2.57
N LEU A 255 -5.65 16.36 1.94
CA LEU A 255 -5.38 14.95 2.11
C LEU A 255 -4.14 14.76 2.97
N ARG A 256 -4.31 14.11 4.13
CA ARG A 256 -3.20 13.72 4.98
C ARG A 256 -2.78 12.27 4.74
N PRO A 257 -1.51 11.89 4.99
CA PRO A 257 -1.04 10.51 4.80
C PRO A 257 -1.77 9.46 5.65
N ASP A 258 -2.22 9.81 6.85
CA ASP A 258 -3.01 8.94 7.74
C ASP A 258 -4.40 8.61 7.19
N GLN A 259 -4.88 9.34 6.19
CA GLN A 259 -6.18 9.11 5.54
C GLN A 259 -6.09 8.22 4.29
N VAL A 260 -4.89 7.74 3.95
CA VAL A 260 -4.64 6.87 2.80
C VAL A 260 -4.16 5.52 3.31
N TYR A 261 -4.88 4.46 2.94
CA TYR A 261 -4.59 3.08 3.35
C TYR A 261 -4.16 2.25 2.16
N LEU A 262 -3.09 1.48 2.31
CA LEU A 262 -2.55 0.57 1.31
C LEU A 262 -2.51 -0.86 1.86
N PHE A 263 -3.27 -1.74 1.23
CA PHE A 263 -3.30 -3.17 1.55
C PHE A 263 -2.45 -3.94 0.55
N THR A 264 -1.47 -4.69 1.05
CA THR A 264 -0.60 -5.57 0.26
C THR A 264 -0.74 -7.03 0.72
N PRO A 265 -0.50 -8.02 -0.16
CA PRO A 265 -0.57 -9.42 0.24
C PRO A 265 0.58 -9.85 1.16
N ASN A 266 1.71 -9.14 1.12
CA ASN A 266 2.90 -9.42 1.93
C ASN A 266 3.73 -8.15 2.23
N ASN A 267 4.58 -8.23 3.25
CA ASN A 267 5.43 -7.13 3.71
C ASN A 267 6.72 -6.95 2.87
N VAL A 268 6.97 -7.80 1.86
CA VAL A 268 8.17 -7.67 1.00
C VAL A 268 8.16 -6.33 0.26
N PHE A 269 6.96 -5.84 -0.07
CA PHE A 269 6.77 -4.55 -0.75
C PHE A 269 6.90 -3.33 0.16
N GLU A 270 6.89 -3.48 1.48
CA GLU A 270 7.00 -2.37 2.43
C GLU A 270 8.31 -1.59 2.24
N LYS A 271 9.44 -2.31 2.18
CA LYS A 271 10.76 -1.71 1.89
C LYS A 271 10.79 -0.98 0.54
N TYR A 272 10.05 -1.47 -0.44
CA TYR A 272 9.96 -0.84 -1.76
C TYR A 272 9.14 0.46 -1.68
N ILE A 273 7.99 0.45 -1.00
CA ILE A 273 7.15 1.63 -0.75
C ILE A 273 7.95 2.70 0.00
N ASP A 274 8.65 2.31 1.07
CA ASP A 274 9.50 3.16 1.91
C ASP A 274 10.66 3.81 1.16
N THR A 275 11.01 3.25 0.00
CA THR A 275 12.04 3.82 -0.86
C THR A 275 11.43 4.68 -1.96
N VAL A 276 10.35 4.23 -2.61
CA VAL A 276 9.84 4.83 -3.84
C VAL A 276 9.06 6.11 -3.61
N LEU A 277 8.06 6.12 -2.71
CA LEU A 277 7.27 7.34 -2.48
C LEU A 277 8.13 8.53 -2.00
N PRO A 278 9.10 8.34 -1.09
CA PRO A 278 10.01 9.42 -0.71
C PRO A 278 10.87 9.92 -1.87
N THR A 279 11.26 9.05 -2.81
CA THR A 279 11.96 9.50 -4.04
C THR A 279 11.07 10.27 -5.02
N LEU A 280 9.75 10.17 -4.87
CA LEU A 280 8.76 10.97 -5.58
C LEU A 280 8.39 12.25 -4.81
N GLY A 281 8.98 12.47 -3.63
CA GLY A 281 8.73 13.65 -2.81
C GLY A 281 7.47 13.58 -1.96
N GLU A 282 6.97 12.37 -1.70
CA GLU A 282 5.70 12.16 -0.99
C GLU A 282 5.87 11.29 0.25
N SER A 283 4.99 11.52 1.22
CA SER A 283 4.92 10.73 2.46
C SER A 283 4.32 9.35 2.21
N ASN A 284 4.65 8.38 3.06
CA ASN A 284 4.09 7.04 2.97
C ASN A 284 2.65 6.99 3.52
N PRO A 285 1.74 6.25 2.87
CA PRO A 285 0.41 5.95 3.40
C PRO A 285 0.48 4.92 4.54
N GLN A 286 -0.63 4.72 5.24
CA GLN A 286 -0.79 3.62 6.18
C GLN A 286 -0.78 2.28 5.42
N THR A 287 0.26 1.48 5.60
CA THR A 287 0.45 0.23 4.85
C THR A 287 0.21 -0.98 5.75
N TYR A 288 -0.60 -1.93 5.28
CA TYR A 288 -0.94 -3.13 6.04
C TYR A 288 -0.97 -4.37 5.15
N THR A 289 -0.58 -5.52 5.71
CA THR A 289 -1.18 -6.78 5.27
C THR A 289 -2.52 -6.99 5.97
N TRP A 290 -3.37 -7.86 5.41
CA TRP A 290 -4.62 -8.25 6.07
C TRP A 290 -4.39 -8.71 7.52
N ARG A 291 -3.32 -9.47 7.76
CA ARG A 291 -2.99 -9.98 9.09
C ARG A 291 -2.55 -8.86 10.03
N ASP A 292 -1.73 -7.93 9.55
CA ASP A 292 -1.24 -6.81 10.36
C ASP A 292 -2.37 -5.84 10.70
N PHE A 293 -3.30 -5.62 9.76
CA PHE A 293 -4.53 -4.86 10.01
C PHE A 293 -5.39 -5.48 11.12
N LEU A 294 -5.61 -6.80 11.08
CA LEU A 294 -6.33 -7.50 12.15
C LEU A 294 -5.55 -7.47 13.48
N ALA A 295 -4.23 -7.61 13.44
CA ALA A 295 -3.38 -7.54 14.63
C ALA A 295 -3.44 -6.16 15.30
N GLY A 296 -3.44 -5.08 14.50
CA GLY A 296 -3.63 -3.71 14.97
C GLY A 296 -4.97 -3.48 15.68
N MET A 297 -5.97 -4.32 15.42
CA MET A 297 -7.27 -4.33 16.13
C MET A 297 -7.31 -5.29 17.33
N GLY A 298 -6.19 -5.90 17.71
CA GLY A 298 -6.13 -6.88 18.80
C GLY A 298 -6.71 -8.25 18.42
N LEU A 299 -6.76 -8.59 17.13
CA LEU A 299 -7.33 -9.85 16.62
C LEU A 299 -6.27 -10.83 16.11
N ALA A 300 -5.00 -10.64 16.48
CA ALA A 300 -3.86 -11.44 16.00
C ALA A 300 -3.98 -12.94 16.29
N ASP A 301 -4.60 -13.31 17.43
CA ASP A 301 -4.73 -14.70 17.89
C ASP A 301 -5.89 -15.46 17.23
N ARG A 302 -6.67 -14.81 16.38
CA ARG A 302 -7.84 -15.40 15.71
C ARG A 302 -7.48 -15.85 14.29
N ALA A 303 -8.20 -16.85 13.79
CA ALA A 303 -8.16 -17.18 12.37
C ALA A 303 -8.53 -15.93 11.54
N THR A 304 -7.83 -15.68 10.44
CA THR A 304 -7.97 -14.43 9.66
C THR A 304 -9.32 -14.28 8.96
N GLY A 305 -10.08 -15.37 8.84
CA GLY A 305 -11.33 -15.44 8.10
C GLY A 305 -11.16 -15.66 6.59
N ALA A 306 -9.95 -16.04 6.15
CA ALA A 306 -9.70 -16.41 4.75
C ALA A 306 -10.59 -17.60 4.30
N ASP A 307 -10.82 -18.57 5.18
CA ASP A 307 -11.64 -19.77 4.88
C ASP A 307 -13.13 -19.59 5.18
N ASP A 308 -13.56 -18.39 5.61
CA ASP A 308 -14.97 -18.16 5.94
C ASP A 308 -15.82 -18.02 4.69
N SER A 309 -17.03 -18.57 4.75
CA SER A 309 -18.05 -18.38 3.72
C SER A 309 -18.66 -16.97 3.83
N PRO A 310 -18.84 -16.24 2.71
CA PRO A 310 -19.47 -14.92 2.71
C PRO A 310 -20.87 -14.92 3.32
N GLU A 311 -21.59 -16.04 3.22
CA GLU A 311 -22.89 -16.25 3.85
C GLU A 311 -22.86 -16.18 5.37
N SER A 312 -21.70 -16.38 6.02
CA SER A 312 -21.54 -16.09 7.46
C SER A 312 -21.80 -14.61 7.74
N LEU A 313 -21.20 -13.70 6.96
CA LEU A 313 -21.35 -12.25 7.18
C LEU A 313 -22.78 -11.80 6.90
N THR A 314 -23.38 -12.30 5.83
CA THR A 314 -24.79 -12.00 5.53
C THR A 314 -25.76 -12.58 6.56
N ARG A 315 -25.38 -13.68 7.25
CA ARG A 315 -26.16 -14.22 8.38
C ARG A 315 -26.00 -13.37 9.63
N LEU A 316 -24.80 -12.85 9.91
CA LEU A 316 -24.60 -11.90 11.00
C LEU A 316 -25.43 -10.64 10.80
N GLU A 317 -25.43 -10.08 9.58
CA GLU A 317 -26.20 -8.88 9.26
C GLU A 317 -27.70 -9.09 9.42
N ARG A 318 -28.26 -10.12 8.77
CA ARG A 318 -29.70 -10.45 8.90
C ARG A 318 -30.10 -10.86 10.31
N GLY A 319 -29.26 -11.63 10.98
CA GLY A 319 -29.53 -12.10 12.34
C GLY A 319 -29.52 -10.99 13.38
N LEU A 320 -28.91 -9.83 13.07
CA LEU A 320 -28.84 -8.70 14.01
C LEU A 320 -30.20 -8.04 14.22
N GLU A 321 -31.05 -8.03 13.18
CA GLU A 321 -32.40 -7.41 13.23
C GLU A 321 -33.26 -8.01 14.35
N ASP A 322 -33.15 -9.32 14.55
CA ASP A 322 -33.88 -10.09 15.57
C ASP A 322 -33.01 -10.44 16.80
N ALA A 323 -31.79 -9.92 16.87
CA ALA A 323 -30.86 -10.26 17.94
C ALA A 323 -31.35 -9.70 19.29
N THR A 324 -31.25 -10.53 20.33
CA THR A 324 -31.48 -10.13 21.72
C THR A 324 -30.22 -10.38 22.55
N LEU A 325 -30.03 -9.58 23.59
CA LEU A 325 -28.94 -9.71 24.55
C LEU A 325 -29.48 -10.26 25.87
N ASP A 326 -28.96 -11.41 26.28
CA ASP A 326 -29.24 -11.98 27.60
C ASP A 326 -28.14 -11.59 28.61
N GLU A 327 -28.37 -11.82 29.91
CA GLU A 327 -27.40 -11.46 30.95
C GLU A 327 -26.06 -12.23 30.80
N ALA A 328 -26.07 -13.41 30.20
CA ALA A 328 -24.85 -14.19 29.97
C ALA A 328 -24.02 -13.68 28.79
N ASP A 329 -24.59 -12.81 27.95
CA ASP A 329 -23.90 -12.03 26.92
C ASP A 329 -23.15 -10.82 27.50
N LEU A 330 -23.31 -10.53 28.80
CA LEU A 330 -22.76 -9.35 29.46
C LEU A 330 -21.70 -9.73 30.50
N ARG A 331 -20.78 -8.80 30.77
CA ARG A 331 -19.70 -8.92 31.77
C ARG A 331 -19.75 -7.75 32.73
N ASP A 332 -19.08 -7.92 33.87
CA ASP A 332 -18.81 -6.79 34.76
C ASP A 332 -17.83 -5.81 34.11
N VAL A 333 -17.96 -4.53 34.46
CA VAL A 333 -16.93 -3.52 34.25
C VAL A 333 -16.07 -3.47 35.50
N ARG A 334 -14.76 -3.66 35.36
CA ARG A 334 -13.82 -3.79 36.48
C ARG A 334 -12.45 -3.21 36.12
N VAL A 335 -11.73 -2.72 37.12
CA VAL A 335 -10.33 -2.30 36.99
C VAL A 335 -9.51 -3.08 38.02
N GLY A 336 -8.58 -3.91 37.54
CA GLY A 336 -7.94 -4.93 38.38
C GLY A 336 -8.98 -5.86 39.03
N ASP A 337 -8.88 -6.03 40.34
CA ASP A 337 -9.83 -6.83 41.12
C ASP A 337 -11.09 -6.06 41.54
N THR A 338 -11.16 -4.76 41.26
CA THR A 338 -12.27 -3.90 41.71
C THR A 338 -13.41 -3.94 40.70
N VAL A 339 -14.55 -4.51 41.10
CA VAL A 339 -15.78 -4.49 40.28
C VAL A 339 -16.51 -3.16 40.45
N LEU A 340 -16.59 -2.37 39.38
CA LEU A 340 -17.24 -1.07 39.36
C LEU A 340 -18.72 -1.20 39.01
N LEU A 341 -19.04 -1.94 37.94
CA LEU A 341 -20.41 -2.25 37.53
C LEU A 341 -20.57 -3.76 37.36
N ARG A 342 -21.53 -4.36 38.07
CA ARG A 342 -21.86 -5.78 37.94
C ARG A 342 -22.63 -6.05 36.63
N ALA A 343 -22.51 -7.25 36.08
CA ALA A 343 -23.22 -7.67 34.86
C ALA A 343 -24.74 -7.43 34.94
N GLY A 344 -25.38 -7.65 36.09
CA GLY A 344 -26.81 -7.33 36.28
C GLY A 344 -27.14 -5.84 36.18
N SER A 345 -26.22 -4.94 36.56
CA SER A 345 -26.36 -3.50 36.31
C SER A 345 -26.25 -3.19 34.82
N VAL A 346 -25.27 -3.79 34.14
CA VAL A 346 -25.12 -3.67 32.68
C VAL A 346 -26.37 -4.16 31.95
N ALA A 347 -26.92 -5.31 32.36
CA ALA A 347 -28.17 -5.86 31.84
C ALA A 347 -29.36 -4.91 32.02
N SER A 348 -29.43 -4.22 33.17
CA SER A 348 -30.45 -3.19 33.41
C SER A 348 -30.29 -1.98 32.48
N ALA A 349 -29.06 -1.55 32.18
CA ALA A 349 -28.80 -0.49 31.20
C ALA A 349 -29.22 -0.93 29.78
N VAL A 350 -28.85 -2.15 29.38
CA VAL A 350 -29.24 -2.76 28.08
C VAL A 350 -30.77 -2.82 27.93
N ARG A 351 -31.49 -3.34 28.93
CA ARG A 351 -32.97 -3.43 28.91
C ARG A 351 -33.66 -2.09 28.74
N LYS A 352 -33.09 -1.00 29.27
CA LYS A 352 -33.65 0.37 29.12
C LYS A 352 -33.77 0.79 27.66
N PHE A 353 -32.95 0.23 26.79
CA PHE A 353 -32.85 0.61 25.38
C PHE A 353 -33.16 -0.52 24.39
N GLU A 354 -33.65 -1.67 24.85
CA GLU A 354 -33.92 -2.87 24.03
C GLU A 354 -34.84 -2.61 22.84
N ARG A 355 -35.77 -1.65 22.97
CA ARG A 355 -36.71 -1.23 21.92
C ARG A 355 -36.06 -0.75 20.62
N PHE A 356 -34.77 -0.38 20.66
CA PHE A 356 -34.04 0.09 19.49
C PHE A 356 -33.39 -1.03 18.69
N GLY A 357 -33.42 -2.28 19.18
CA GLY A 357 -32.72 -3.42 18.58
C GLY A 357 -31.21 -3.34 18.78
N VAL A 358 -30.52 -4.49 18.69
CA VAL A 358 -29.06 -4.54 18.80
C VAL A 358 -28.45 -3.83 17.59
N GLY A 359 -27.69 -2.76 17.84
CA GLY A 359 -27.09 -1.96 16.78
C GLY A 359 -26.52 -0.64 17.28
N PRO A 360 -26.03 0.23 16.37
CA PRO A 360 -25.20 1.38 16.72
C PRO A 360 -25.90 2.33 17.69
N ARG A 361 -27.18 2.61 17.43
CA ARG A 361 -28.00 3.50 18.28
C ARG A 361 -28.17 2.96 19.69
N MET A 362 -28.44 1.66 19.83
CA MET A 362 -28.58 1.04 21.15
C MET A 362 -27.25 1.06 21.89
N MET A 363 -26.15 0.72 21.22
CA MET A 363 -24.82 0.70 21.85
C MET A 363 -24.41 2.08 22.36
N ALA A 364 -24.61 3.14 21.57
CA ALA A 364 -24.33 4.51 22.01
C ALA A 364 -25.11 4.87 23.29
N LEU A 365 -26.42 4.60 23.32
CA LEU A 365 -27.26 4.89 24.49
C LEU A 365 -26.88 4.06 25.72
N VAL A 366 -26.49 2.80 25.53
CA VAL A 366 -26.01 1.96 26.63
C VAL A 366 -24.67 2.47 27.16
N LYS A 367 -23.74 2.87 26.28
CA LYS A 367 -22.45 3.47 26.69
C LYS A 367 -22.66 4.70 27.55
N ASP A 368 -23.46 5.66 27.09
CA ASP A 368 -23.78 6.88 27.86
C ASP A 368 -24.34 6.54 29.25
N GLU A 369 -25.30 5.61 29.31
CA GLU A 369 -25.88 5.16 30.58
C GLU A 369 -24.88 4.42 31.49
N LEU A 370 -23.93 3.67 30.91
CA LEU A 370 -22.88 2.99 31.68
C LEU A 370 -21.86 3.99 32.23
N HIS A 371 -21.47 5.01 31.46
CA HIS A 371 -20.63 6.11 31.94
C HIS A 371 -21.29 6.87 33.08
N ASP A 372 -22.56 7.27 32.94
CA ASP A 372 -23.32 7.92 34.01
C ASP A 372 -23.39 7.07 35.29
N ARG A 373 -23.45 5.74 35.16
CA ARG A 373 -23.47 4.82 36.31
C ARG A 373 -22.08 4.67 36.93
N LEU A 374 -21.05 4.62 36.09
CA LEU A 374 -19.66 4.56 36.52
C LEU A 374 -19.30 5.82 37.31
N ASP A 375 -19.62 7.01 36.79
CA ASP A 375 -19.36 8.29 37.45
C ASP A 375 -20.07 8.38 38.80
N ARG A 376 -21.34 7.98 38.87
CA ARG A 376 -22.09 7.92 40.14
C ARG A 376 -21.46 6.92 41.12
N ARG A 377 -20.96 5.78 40.62
CA ARG A 377 -20.28 4.79 41.46
C ARG A 377 -18.97 5.34 42.02
N ILE A 378 -18.15 5.98 41.19
CA ILE A 378 -16.91 6.65 41.59
C ILE A 378 -17.19 7.75 42.61
N ALA A 379 -18.18 8.60 42.35
CA ALA A 379 -18.59 9.65 43.29
C ALA A 379 -19.06 9.09 44.64
N THR A 380 -19.73 7.93 44.64
CA THR A 380 -20.13 7.24 45.88
C THR A 380 -18.92 6.69 46.62
N MET A 381 -17.97 6.06 45.90
CA MET A 381 -16.74 5.53 46.49
C MET A 381 -15.86 6.63 47.10
N ALA A 382 -15.89 7.84 46.56
CA ALA A 382 -15.12 8.97 47.09
C ALA A 382 -15.54 9.40 48.51
N HIS A 383 -16.71 8.97 49.00
CA HIS A 383 -17.17 9.21 50.38
C HIS A 383 -16.68 8.13 51.37
N ASP A 384 -15.93 7.14 50.90
CA ASP A 384 -15.37 6.09 51.77
C ASP A 384 -14.21 6.66 52.60
N GLU A 385 -14.38 6.65 53.93
CA GLU A 385 -13.42 7.24 54.87
C GLU A 385 -12.05 6.57 54.80
N GLU A 386 -11.99 5.26 54.57
CA GLU A 386 -10.73 4.52 54.47
C GLU A 386 -9.94 4.94 53.22
N LEU A 387 -10.62 5.13 52.09
CA LEU A 387 -9.99 5.66 50.86
C LEU A 387 -9.49 7.11 51.05
N GLN A 388 -10.24 7.94 51.78
CA GLN A 388 -9.82 9.32 52.07
C GLN A 388 -8.58 9.34 52.98
N GLU A 389 -8.54 8.50 54.02
CA GLU A 389 -7.37 8.37 54.88
C GLU A 389 -6.14 7.87 54.12
N GLN A 390 -6.31 6.88 53.24
CA GLN A 390 -5.23 6.39 52.38
C GLN A 390 -4.69 7.49 51.46
N MET A 391 -5.57 8.30 50.87
CA MET A 391 -5.19 9.44 50.04
C MET A 391 -4.38 10.48 50.83
N LEU A 392 -4.83 10.83 52.05
CA LEU A 392 -4.13 11.80 52.90
C LEU A 392 -2.79 11.27 53.43
N ALA A 393 -2.62 9.94 53.48
CA ALA A 393 -1.39 9.28 53.89
C ALA A 393 -0.36 9.10 52.77
N MET A 394 -0.69 9.47 51.52
CA MET A 394 0.22 9.41 50.38
C MET A 394 1.46 10.28 50.60
N ASP A 395 2.62 9.80 50.17
CA ASP A 395 3.85 10.59 50.23
C ASP A 395 3.89 11.72 49.16
N VAL A 396 4.92 12.56 49.20
CA VAL A 396 5.04 13.70 48.29
C VAL A 396 5.15 13.26 46.83
N ASP A 397 5.87 12.18 46.55
CA ASP A 397 6.08 11.69 45.18
C ASP A 397 4.77 11.12 44.64
N GLU A 398 4.05 10.33 45.44
CA GLU A 398 2.73 9.78 45.11
C GLU A 398 1.68 10.87 44.88
N GLN A 399 1.69 11.94 45.68
CA GLN A 399 0.78 13.08 45.49
C GLN A 399 1.07 13.84 44.20
N VAL A 400 2.35 14.08 43.89
CA VAL A 400 2.74 14.73 42.63
C VAL A 400 2.40 13.85 41.43
N GLU A 401 2.51 12.53 41.53
CA GLU A 401 2.09 11.64 40.44
C GLU A 401 0.56 11.66 40.23
N ALA A 402 -0.21 11.58 41.31
CA ALA A 402 -1.67 11.49 41.22
C ALA A 402 -2.37 12.83 40.93
N PHE A 403 -1.82 13.92 41.44
CA PHE A 403 -2.42 15.25 41.36
C PHE A 403 -1.56 16.25 40.57
N GLY A 404 -0.26 16.03 40.41
CA GLY A 404 0.64 17.05 39.86
C GLY A 404 1.01 18.15 40.87
N GLU A 405 0.53 18.02 42.11
CA GLU A 405 0.73 19.00 43.19
C GLU A 405 0.67 18.30 44.56
N VAL A 406 1.25 18.94 45.57
CA VAL A 406 1.11 18.51 46.97
C VAL A 406 -0.23 19.02 47.49
N ILE A 407 -1.03 18.13 48.04
CA ILE A 407 -2.38 18.45 48.51
C ILE A 407 -2.37 18.81 50.00
N ALA A 408 -3.15 19.82 50.38
CA ALA A 408 -3.34 20.23 51.77
C ALA A 408 -4.80 20.62 52.02
N PRO A 409 -5.75 19.67 51.92
CA PRO A 409 -7.17 19.96 52.05
C PRO A 409 -7.51 20.50 53.45
N SER A 410 -8.32 21.54 53.49
CA SER A 410 -8.66 22.32 54.69
C SER A 410 -10.04 21.99 55.28
N ASN A 411 -10.86 21.25 54.54
CA ASN A 411 -12.23 20.87 54.90
C ASN A 411 -12.66 19.58 54.18
N ASP A 412 -13.77 18.99 54.64
CA ASP A 412 -14.29 17.71 54.12
C ASP A 412 -14.68 17.80 52.63
N ASP A 413 -15.13 18.97 52.16
CA ASP A 413 -15.49 19.16 50.75
C ASP A 413 -14.24 19.11 49.84
N GLU A 414 -13.12 19.68 50.29
CA GLU A 414 -11.82 19.59 49.61
C GLU A 414 -11.27 18.16 49.64
N ILE A 415 -11.37 17.45 50.78
CA ILE A 415 -11.00 16.03 50.88
C ILE A 415 -11.79 15.21 49.85
N LEU A 416 -13.12 15.42 49.79
CA LEU A 416 -14.00 14.73 48.85
C LEU A 416 -13.65 15.07 47.39
N ALA A 417 -13.27 16.32 47.09
CA ALA A 417 -12.88 16.73 45.75
C ALA A 417 -11.59 16.03 45.28
N TYR A 418 -10.56 15.97 46.14
CA TYR A 418 -9.33 15.24 45.84
C TYR A 418 -9.57 13.73 45.72
N ALA A 419 -10.39 13.15 46.59
CA ALA A 419 -10.74 11.74 46.53
C ALA A 419 -11.45 11.39 45.20
N LYS A 420 -12.38 12.23 44.74
CA LYS A 420 -13.01 12.08 43.42
C LYS A 420 -11.99 12.13 42.28
N ARG A 421 -11.07 13.10 42.30
CA ARG A 421 -10.03 13.27 41.27
C ARG A 421 -9.09 12.07 41.21
N LEU A 422 -8.65 11.57 42.36
CA LEU A 422 -7.81 10.37 42.47
C LEU A 422 -8.52 9.15 41.89
N LEU A 423 -9.78 8.91 42.29
CA LEU A 423 -10.54 7.75 41.82
C LEU A 423 -10.92 7.86 40.34
N ALA A 424 -11.20 9.06 39.84
CA ALA A 424 -11.45 9.30 38.41
C ALA A 424 -10.21 8.95 37.57
N ALA A 425 -9.02 9.38 37.99
CA ALA A 425 -7.78 9.02 37.32
C ALA A 425 -7.51 7.51 37.41
N ARG A 426 -7.66 6.91 38.61
CA ARG A 426 -7.44 5.49 38.86
C ARG A 426 -8.36 4.57 38.04
N PHE A 427 -9.62 4.97 37.85
CA PHE A 427 -10.62 4.18 37.15
C PHE A 427 -10.92 4.67 35.74
N ALA A 428 -10.14 5.61 35.20
CA ALA A 428 -10.22 6.04 33.81
C ALA A 428 -10.26 4.87 32.80
N PRO A 429 -9.47 3.78 32.96
CA PRO A 429 -9.54 2.63 32.04
C PRO A 429 -10.92 1.95 31.96
N ALA A 430 -11.78 2.11 32.98
CA ALA A 430 -13.14 1.58 32.93
C ALA A 430 -14.01 2.29 31.89
N HIS A 431 -13.76 3.58 31.63
CA HIS A 431 -14.41 4.30 30.54
C HIS A 431 -13.96 3.75 29.18
N ASP A 432 -12.67 3.44 29.01
CA ASP A 432 -12.15 2.80 27.80
C ASP A 432 -12.76 1.42 27.58
N ASP A 433 -12.96 0.64 28.64
CA ASP A 433 -13.65 -0.65 28.62
C ASP A 433 -15.11 -0.52 28.14
N ILE A 434 -15.81 0.50 28.61
CA ILE A 434 -17.17 0.84 28.16
C ILE A 434 -17.16 1.20 26.68
N GLU A 435 -16.22 2.06 26.26
CA GLU A 435 -16.09 2.49 24.87
C GLU A 435 -15.72 1.37 23.91
N ASN A 436 -14.91 0.42 24.35
CA ASN A 436 -14.48 -0.73 23.55
C ASN A 436 -15.47 -1.90 23.57
N LEU A 437 -16.58 -1.76 24.29
CA LEU A 437 -17.60 -2.80 24.51
C LEU A 437 -17.04 -4.07 25.16
N THR A 438 -16.04 -3.97 26.04
CA THR A 438 -15.45 -5.16 26.70
C THR A 438 -16.45 -5.85 27.64
N TRP A 439 -17.48 -5.11 28.08
CA TRP A 439 -18.66 -5.60 28.80
C TRP A 439 -19.60 -6.47 27.95
N LEU A 440 -19.50 -6.44 26.61
CA LEU A 440 -20.32 -7.23 25.70
C LEU A 440 -19.53 -8.43 25.15
N ARG A 441 -20.08 -9.64 25.32
CA ARG A 441 -19.48 -10.87 24.80
C ARG A 441 -19.88 -11.09 23.34
N LEU A 442 -19.30 -10.28 22.44
CA LEU A 442 -19.54 -10.37 21.00
C LEU A 442 -19.32 -11.79 20.45
N ASP A 443 -18.32 -12.52 20.95
CA ASP A 443 -18.10 -13.92 20.58
C ASP A 443 -19.31 -14.81 20.85
N ARG A 444 -19.96 -14.64 22.00
CA ARG A 444 -21.12 -15.45 22.38
C ARG A 444 -22.32 -15.12 21.48
N LEU A 445 -22.54 -13.84 21.24
CA LEU A 445 -23.60 -13.37 20.35
C LEU A 445 -23.40 -13.91 18.92
N GLY A 446 -22.23 -13.68 18.34
CA GLY A 446 -21.95 -14.12 16.97
C GLY A 446 -21.90 -15.64 16.82
N CYS A 447 -21.34 -16.38 17.78
CA CYS A 447 -21.41 -17.85 17.78
C CYS A 447 -22.86 -18.37 17.82
N ARG A 448 -23.75 -17.73 18.61
CA ARG A 448 -25.18 -18.06 18.64
C ARG A 448 -25.86 -17.80 17.30
N MET A 449 -25.53 -16.69 16.63
CA MET A 449 -26.08 -16.33 15.31
C MET A 449 -25.57 -17.25 14.19
N LEU A 450 -24.31 -17.67 14.26
CA LEU A 450 -23.66 -18.49 13.23
C LEU A 450 -23.84 -20.00 13.46
N GLY A 451 -24.21 -20.41 14.68
CA GLY A 451 -24.23 -21.82 15.07
C GLY A 451 -22.82 -22.44 15.15
N LYS A 452 -21.82 -21.64 15.50
CA LYS A 452 -20.40 -22.04 15.61
C LYS A 452 -19.92 -22.00 17.06
N THR A 453 -18.78 -22.64 17.34
CA THR A 453 -18.13 -22.59 18.66
C THR A 453 -17.16 -21.42 18.80
N ASN A 454 -16.56 -20.99 17.69
CA ASN A 454 -15.64 -19.87 17.59
C ASN A 454 -15.94 -19.03 16.33
N MET A 455 -15.49 -17.77 16.37
CA MET A 455 -15.53 -16.84 15.25
C MET A 455 -14.12 -16.54 14.78
N SER A 456 -13.98 -16.34 13.47
CA SER A 456 -12.77 -15.74 12.92
C SER A 456 -12.64 -14.26 13.32
N ALA A 457 -11.48 -13.68 13.05
CA ALA A 457 -11.24 -12.24 13.17
C ALA A 457 -12.17 -11.45 12.24
N ALA A 458 -12.38 -11.92 11.00
CA ALA A 458 -13.23 -11.27 10.01
C ALA A 458 -14.70 -11.25 10.46
N GLU A 459 -15.25 -12.39 10.89
CA GLU A 459 -16.60 -12.50 11.41
C GLU A 459 -16.80 -11.62 12.65
N TRP A 460 -15.83 -11.62 13.57
CA TRP A 460 -15.91 -10.85 14.81
C TRP A 460 -15.87 -9.36 14.54
N LEU A 461 -14.94 -8.91 13.68
CA LEU A 461 -14.82 -7.51 13.28
C LEU A 461 -16.08 -7.05 12.54
N PHE A 462 -16.62 -7.87 11.65
CA PHE A 462 -17.86 -7.57 10.94
C PHE A 462 -19.04 -7.38 11.90
N LEU A 463 -19.20 -8.30 12.86
CA LEU A 463 -20.23 -8.17 13.90
C LEU A 463 -20.01 -6.92 14.76
N LYS A 464 -18.76 -6.61 15.13
CA LYS A 464 -18.46 -5.38 15.88
C LYS A 464 -18.90 -4.15 15.09
N MET A 465 -18.58 -4.05 13.80
CA MET A 465 -19.01 -2.94 12.94
C MET A 465 -20.53 -2.86 12.77
N LEU A 466 -21.23 -4.00 12.74
CA LEU A 466 -22.69 -4.04 12.72
C LEU A 466 -23.28 -3.46 14.01
N VAL A 467 -22.71 -3.83 15.15
CA VAL A 467 -23.20 -3.45 16.48
C VAL A 467 -22.83 -2.01 16.84
N THR A 468 -21.64 -1.54 16.47
CA THR A 468 -21.16 -0.21 16.85
C THR A 468 -21.34 0.83 15.76
N GLY A 469 -21.45 0.42 14.49
CA GLY A 469 -21.43 1.33 13.34
C GLY A 469 -20.08 1.98 13.09
N HIS A 470 -19.03 1.59 13.82
CA HIS A 470 -17.70 2.19 13.69
C HIS A 470 -16.94 1.58 12.51
N GLY A 471 -16.21 2.44 11.81
CA GLY A 471 -15.20 2.12 10.80
C GLY A 471 -14.12 3.21 10.80
N ALA A 472 -13.28 3.23 9.78
CA ALA A 472 -12.35 4.35 9.56
C ALA A 472 -13.06 5.48 8.82
N ASP A 473 -13.80 6.30 9.56
CA ASP A 473 -14.61 7.41 9.01
C ASP A 473 -13.77 8.57 8.45
N ASP A 474 -12.50 8.66 8.85
CA ASP A 474 -11.53 9.67 8.40
C ASP A 474 -10.71 9.23 7.18
N ALA A 475 -10.75 7.93 6.84
CA ALA A 475 -10.12 7.38 5.66
C ALA A 475 -10.76 7.95 4.39
N ARG A 476 -9.92 8.46 3.49
CA ARG A 476 -10.36 9.04 2.20
C ARG A 476 -10.08 8.13 1.03
N TYR A 477 -8.96 7.40 1.06
CA TYR A 477 -8.58 6.48 -0.01
C TYR A 477 -8.11 5.14 0.54
N VAL A 478 -8.53 4.06 -0.09
CA VAL A 478 -8.07 2.70 0.17
C VAL A 478 -7.58 2.07 -1.13
N MET A 479 -6.32 1.67 -1.13
CA MET A 479 -5.65 1.00 -2.22
C MET A 479 -5.46 -0.47 -1.85
N ILE A 480 -5.86 -1.40 -2.71
CA ILE A 480 -5.62 -2.83 -2.52
C ILE A 480 -4.78 -3.33 -3.70
N ASP A 481 -3.55 -3.77 -3.42
CA ASP A 481 -2.71 -4.46 -4.41
C ASP A 481 -2.98 -5.96 -4.40
N GLU A 482 -2.83 -6.60 -5.56
CA GLU A 482 -3.14 -8.01 -5.81
C GLU A 482 -4.53 -8.44 -5.28
N VAL A 483 -5.57 -7.66 -5.57
CA VAL A 483 -6.95 -7.85 -5.07
C VAL A 483 -7.51 -9.26 -5.32
N GLN A 484 -7.01 -9.97 -6.32
CA GLN A 484 -7.40 -11.35 -6.61
C GLN A 484 -7.00 -12.38 -5.54
N ASP A 485 -6.12 -12.01 -4.61
CA ASP A 485 -5.72 -12.86 -3.48
C ASP A 485 -6.65 -12.71 -2.27
N TYR A 486 -7.57 -11.74 -2.30
CA TYR A 486 -8.52 -11.52 -1.23
C TYR A 486 -9.77 -12.39 -1.44
N THR A 487 -10.29 -12.93 -0.34
CA THR A 487 -11.58 -13.62 -0.34
C THR A 487 -12.73 -12.62 -0.28
N GLN A 488 -13.92 -13.05 -0.70
CA GLN A 488 -15.12 -12.23 -0.61
C GLN A 488 -15.37 -11.75 0.82
N THR A 489 -15.15 -12.60 1.83
CA THR A 489 -15.27 -12.25 3.25
C THR A 489 -14.35 -11.10 3.64
N GLN A 490 -13.07 -11.16 3.25
CA GLN A 490 -12.11 -10.08 3.55
C GLN A 490 -12.53 -8.77 2.88
N LEU A 491 -12.93 -8.82 1.61
CA LEU A 491 -13.37 -7.63 0.88
C LEU A 491 -14.66 -7.03 1.43
N MET A 492 -15.61 -7.85 1.88
CA MET A 492 -16.83 -7.37 2.55
C MET A 492 -16.50 -6.65 3.86
N VAL A 493 -15.52 -7.15 4.63
CA VAL A 493 -15.06 -6.48 5.85
C VAL A 493 -14.38 -5.16 5.52
N LEU A 494 -13.46 -5.13 4.55
CA LEU A 494 -12.78 -3.90 4.12
C LEU A 494 -13.77 -2.86 3.58
N ALA A 495 -14.67 -3.27 2.69
CA ALA A 495 -15.69 -2.40 2.12
C ALA A 495 -16.60 -1.79 3.20
N ARG A 496 -16.95 -2.55 4.23
CA ARG A 496 -17.74 -2.03 5.35
C ARG A 496 -16.93 -1.12 6.26
N TYR A 497 -15.70 -1.51 6.61
CA TYR A 497 -14.84 -0.77 7.53
C TYR A 497 -14.46 0.61 6.97
N PHE A 498 -14.24 0.70 5.66
CA PHE A 498 -13.90 1.94 4.96
C PHE A 498 -15.07 2.48 4.12
N GLY A 499 -16.30 2.43 4.64
CA GLY A 499 -17.52 2.71 3.87
C GLY A 499 -17.68 4.14 3.31
N ARG A 500 -16.77 5.07 3.62
CA ARG A 500 -16.74 6.44 3.05
C ARG A 500 -15.54 6.69 2.13
N ALA A 501 -14.61 5.76 2.05
CA ALA A 501 -13.38 5.93 1.29
C ALA A 501 -13.59 5.60 -0.19
N HIS A 502 -12.77 6.21 -1.04
CA HIS A 502 -12.63 5.84 -2.44
C HIS A 502 -11.67 4.66 -2.57
N PHE A 503 -12.05 3.63 -3.33
CA PHE A 503 -11.22 2.45 -3.52
C PHE A 503 -10.50 2.43 -4.85
N LEU A 504 -9.25 1.96 -4.80
CA LEU A 504 -8.46 1.61 -5.96
C LEU A 504 -8.00 0.16 -5.81
N LEU A 505 -8.56 -0.73 -6.63
CA LEU A 505 -8.34 -2.17 -6.57
C LEU A 505 -7.48 -2.57 -7.76
N LEU A 506 -6.25 -3.05 -7.53
CA LEU A 506 -5.36 -3.51 -8.58
C LEU A 506 -5.18 -5.01 -8.48
N GLY A 507 -5.20 -5.70 -9.61
CA GLY A 507 -4.89 -7.12 -9.64
C GLY A 507 -4.69 -7.67 -11.04
N ASP A 508 -4.35 -8.95 -11.09
CA ASP A 508 -4.34 -9.76 -12.30
C ASP A 508 -5.25 -10.97 -12.04
N ARG A 509 -6.43 -11.00 -12.68
CA ARG A 509 -7.39 -12.12 -12.51
C ARG A 509 -6.77 -13.49 -12.82
N ASN A 510 -5.76 -13.53 -13.70
CA ASN A 510 -5.09 -14.75 -14.12
C ASN A 510 -4.00 -15.20 -13.12
N GLN A 511 -3.71 -14.40 -12.08
CA GLN A 511 -2.80 -14.75 -10.98
C GLN A 511 -3.52 -15.18 -9.69
N ALA A 512 -4.82 -15.48 -9.74
CA ALA A 512 -5.54 -16.07 -8.61
C ALA A 512 -5.14 -17.56 -8.44
N ILE A 513 -4.04 -17.82 -7.72
CA ILE A 513 -3.43 -19.16 -7.58
C ILE A 513 -4.00 -20.02 -6.45
N HIS A 514 -4.89 -19.44 -5.64
CA HIS A 514 -5.59 -20.10 -4.54
C HIS A 514 -7.07 -20.35 -4.88
N GLU A 515 -7.65 -21.38 -4.28
CA GLU A 515 -9.10 -21.58 -4.32
C GLU A 515 -9.78 -20.67 -3.28
N GLY A 516 -11.05 -20.31 -3.53
CA GLY A 516 -11.85 -19.53 -2.59
C GLY A 516 -11.60 -18.01 -2.60
N THR A 517 -10.68 -17.49 -3.43
CA THR A 517 -10.52 -16.04 -3.61
C THR A 517 -11.65 -15.46 -4.46
N ALA A 518 -11.90 -14.16 -4.31
CA ALA A 518 -12.96 -13.48 -5.03
C ALA A 518 -12.63 -13.34 -6.52
N THR A 519 -13.60 -13.65 -7.39
CA THR A 519 -13.49 -13.32 -8.82
C THR A 519 -13.70 -11.83 -9.03
N PHE A 520 -13.16 -11.25 -10.11
CA PHE A 520 -13.36 -9.83 -10.41
C PHE A 520 -14.85 -9.44 -10.51
N ALA A 521 -15.69 -10.34 -11.00
CA ALA A 521 -17.14 -10.13 -11.01
C ALA A 521 -17.74 -10.02 -9.59
N GLN A 522 -17.27 -10.87 -8.65
CA GLN A 522 -17.69 -10.80 -7.24
C GLN A 522 -17.15 -9.55 -6.55
N ILE A 523 -15.89 -9.19 -6.80
CA ILE A 523 -15.28 -7.94 -6.31
C ILE A 523 -16.16 -6.76 -6.73
N ARG A 524 -16.46 -6.67 -8.03
CA ARG A 524 -17.34 -5.63 -8.58
C ARG A 524 -18.70 -5.61 -7.88
N GLN A 525 -19.35 -6.77 -7.72
CA GLN A 525 -20.66 -6.85 -7.07
C GLN A 525 -20.62 -6.37 -5.61
N ILE A 526 -19.60 -6.75 -4.84
CA ILE A 526 -19.42 -6.28 -3.45
C ILE A 526 -19.32 -4.76 -3.44
N PHE A 527 -18.50 -4.18 -4.30
CA PHE A 527 -18.22 -2.74 -4.30
C PHE A 527 -19.35 -1.90 -4.93
N GLU A 528 -20.06 -2.39 -5.95
CA GLU A 528 -21.27 -1.74 -6.45
C GLU A 528 -22.36 -1.69 -5.37
N SER A 529 -22.56 -2.79 -4.63
CA SER A 529 -23.58 -2.82 -3.56
C SER A 529 -23.26 -1.94 -2.36
N THR A 530 -21.98 -1.69 -2.08
CA THR A 530 -21.53 -0.95 -0.88
C THR A 530 -21.16 0.51 -1.17
N HIS A 531 -20.61 0.80 -2.35
CA HIS A 531 -20.07 2.12 -2.73
C HIS A 531 -20.75 2.72 -3.97
N GLY A 532 -21.74 2.03 -4.55
CA GLY A 532 -22.59 2.52 -5.64
C GLY A 532 -22.07 2.18 -7.03
N SER A 533 -20.93 2.73 -7.45
CA SER A 533 -20.39 2.56 -8.81
C SER A 533 -18.96 2.06 -8.83
N VAL A 534 -18.67 1.13 -9.73
CA VAL A 534 -17.33 0.63 -10.03
C VAL A 534 -16.99 0.95 -11.47
N GLU A 535 -15.89 1.68 -11.70
CA GLU A 535 -15.31 1.85 -13.02
C GLU A 535 -14.14 0.89 -13.22
N GLU A 536 -13.90 0.47 -14.46
CA GLU A 536 -12.86 -0.50 -14.81
C GLU A 536 -11.82 0.09 -15.77
N CYS A 537 -10.55 -0.22 -15.51
CA CYS A 537 -9.44 0.06 -16.41
C CYS A 537 -8.62 -1.22 -16.65
N GLN A 538 -8.00 -1.32 -17.82
CA GLN A 538 -7.14 -2.45 -18.18
C GLN A 538 -5.71 -1.98 -18.44
N LEU A 539 -4.74 -2.79 -18.02
CA LEU A 539 -3.33 -2.65 -18.38
C LEU A 539 -2.89 -3.91 -19.15
N LEU A 540 -2.79 -3.78 -20.47
CA LEU A 540 -2.68 -4.91 -21.40
C LEU A 540 -1.26 -5.07 -21.97
N THR A 541 -0.37 -4.14 -21.68
CA THR A 541 1.01 -4.18 -22.15
C THR A 541 1.94 -4.72 -21.06
N SER A 542 2.75 -5.73 -21.41
CA SER A 542 3.82 -6.25 -20.54
C SER A 542 5.13 -5.52 -20.81
N TYR A 543 5.74 -4.97 -19.77
CA TYR A 543 7.03 -4.27 -19.83
C TYR A 543 8.18 -5.12 -19.28
N ARG A 544 7.85 -6.29 -18.72
CA ARG A 544 8.79 -7.16 -18.01
C ARG A 544 9.35 -8.26 -18.90
N SER A 545 8.47 -9.06 -19.50
CA SER A 545 8.82 -10.31 -20.19
C SER A 545 8.99 -10.12 -21.69
N SER A 546 9.80 -10.97 -22.32
CA SER A 546 9.96 -11.00 -23.79
C SER A 546 8.64 -11.31 -24.51
N PRO A 547 8.48 -10.92 -25.80
CA PRO A 547 7.31 -11.27 -26.60
C PRO A 547 7.01 -12.78 -26.64
N GLU A 548 8.04 -13.62 -26.59
CA GLU A 548 7.94 -15.08 -26.57
C GLU A 548 7.30 -15.58 -25.27
N ILE A 549 7.78 -15.10 -24.12
CA ILE A 549 7.25 -15.45 -22.80
C ILE A 549 5.83 -14.89 -22.65
N THR A 550 5.60 -13.66 -23.10
CA THR A 550 4.27 -13.04 -23.10
C THR A 550 3.26 -13.85 -23.90
N ARG A 551 3.63 -14.32 -25.10
CA ARG A 551 2.78 -15.22 -25.90
C ARG A 551 2.49 -16.53 -25.18
N LEU A 552 3.50 -17.11 -24.50
CA LEU A 552 3.31 -18.35 -23.76
C LEU A 552 2.28 -18.18 -22.64
N PHE A 553 2.45 -17.22 -21.73
CA PHE A 553 1.46 -17.06 -20.66
C PHE A 553 0.11 -16.55 -21.19
N ALA A 554 0.08 -15.73 -22.25
CA ALA A 554 -1.17 -15.33 -22.91
C ALA A 554 -1.96 -16.52 -23.44
N SER A 555 -1.28 -17.56 -23.94
CA SER A 555 -1.92 -18.80 -24.41
C SER A 555 -2.65 -19.56 -23.30
N LEU A 556 -2.30 -19.30 -22.04
CA LEU A 556 -2.95 -19.85 -20.87
C LEU A 556 -4.19 -19.04 -20.46
N MET A 557 -4.38 -17.81 -20.95
CA MET A 557 -5.57 -17.00 -20.70
C MET A 557 -6.78 -17.47 -21.52
N ASP A 558 -7.98 -17.06 -21.13
CA ASP A 558 -9.22 -17.34 -21.88
C ASP A 558 -9.21 -16.64 -23.25
N ALA A 559 -9.86 -17.25 -24.26
CA ALA A 559 -9.72 -16.86 -25.67
C ALA A 559 -10.09 -15.39 -25.95
N ASP A 560 -11.08 -14.85 -25.25
CA ASP A 560 -11.56 -13.48 -25.40
C ASP A 560 -10.55 -12.43 -24.90
N GLU A 561 -9.60 -12.83 -24.02
CA GLU A 561 -8.60 -11.95 -23.41
C GLU A 561 -7.28 -11.89 -24.21
N ARG A 562 -7.10 -12.77 -25.21
CA ARG A 562 -5.81 -12.95 -25.93
C ARG A 562 -5.51 -11.87 -26.96
N VAL A 563 -6.52 -11.15 -27.44
CA VAL A 563 -6.42 -10.38 -28.70
C VAL A 563 -5.71 -9.03 -28.55
N GLN A 564 -5.43 -8.57 -27.33
CA GLN A 564 -4.95 -7.20 -27.08
C GLN A 564 -3.60 -7.11 -26.35
N LEU A 565 -2.94 -8.24 -26.13
CA LEU A 565 -1.70 -8.28 -25.36
C LEU A 565 -0.51 -7.86 -26.21
N THR A 566 0.31 -6.97 -25.66
CA THR A 566 1.55 -6.49 -26.29
C THR A 566 2.72 -6.60 -25.32
N SER A 567 3.92 -6.86 -25.83
CA SER A 567 5.17 -6.74 -25.06
C SER A 567 6.02 -5.63 -25.65
N VAL A 568 6.66 -4.83 -24.80
CA VAL A 568 7.59 -3.76 -25.21
C VAL A 568 9.05 -4.25 -25.21
N GLN A 569 9.31 -5.45 -24.68
CA GLN A 569 10.64 -6.04 -24.73
C GLN A 569 11.00 -6.48 -26.15
N ARG A 570 12.29 -6.60 -26.41
CA ARG A 570 12.80 -7.15 -27.68
C ARG A 570 12.52 -8.65 -27.74
N GLU A 571 12.49 -9.17 -28.96
CA GLU A 571 12.49 -10.62 -29.20
C GLU A 571 13.63 -11.27 -28.41
N GLY A 572 13.27 -12.30 -27.65
CA GLY A 572 14.16 -13.04 -26.77
C GLY A 572 14.24 -14.51 -27.18
N VAL A 573 14.58 -15.35 -26.20
CA VAL A 573 14.71 -16.79 -26.41
C VAL A 573 13.32 -17.43 -26.36
N ALA A 574 13.04 -18.35 -27.30
CA ALA A 574 11.80 -19.12 -27.28
C ALA A 574 11.71 -20.01 -26.02
N PRO A 575 10.51 -20.27 -25.47
CA PRO A 575 10.35 -21.15 -24.32
C PRO A 575 10.87 -22.55 -24.60
N GLY A 576 11.68 -23.09 -23.68
CA GLY A 576 12.18 -24.45 -23.77
C GLY A 576 11.16 -25.45 -23.22
N PHE A 577 10.96 -26.56 -23.92
CA PHE A 577 10.10 -27.66 -23.50
C PHE A 577 10.92 -28.95 -23.48
N THR A 578 11.01 -29.59 -22.31
CA THR A 578 11.70 -30.87 -22.13
C THR A 578 10.73 -31.92 -21.61
N GLN A 579 10.42 -32.92 -22.42
CA GLN A 579 9.56 -34.04 -22.06
C GLN A 579 10.41 -35.31 -21.87
N VAL A 580 10.44 -35.84 -20.65
CA VAL A 580 11.13 -37.11 -20.32
C VAL A 580 10.10 -38.24 -20.31
N ALA A 581 10.44 -39.40 -20.91
CA ALA A 581 9.54 -40.53 -21.10
C ALA A 581 9.02 -41.13 -19.76
N ASP A 582 7.90 -41.85 -19.85
CA ASP A 582 7.18 -42.42 -18.71
C ASP A 582 7.60 -43.88 -18.46
N GLY A 583 8.36 -44.12 -17.39
CA GLY A 583 8.86 -45.43 -16.99
C GLY A 583 9.37 -45.43 -15.55
N GLN A 584 9.22 -46.55 -14.82
CA GLN A 584 9.64 -46.65 -13.41
C GLN A 584 11.16 -46.50 -13.20
N ASP A 585 11.97 -46.61 -14.26
CA ASP A 585 13.42 -46.32 -14.29
C ASP A 585 13.74 -44.87 -14.74
N ASP A 586 12.74 -44.05 -15.10
CA ASP A 586 12.92 -42.70 -15.69
C ASP A 586 12.94 -41.55 -14.67
N ALA A 587 12.75 -41.81 -13.38
CA ALA A 587 12.83 -40.77 -12.35
C ALA A 587 14.24 -40.15 -12.28
N ASP A 588 15.29 -40.96 -12.46
CA ASP A 588 16.67 -40.47 -12.51
C ASP A 588 16.94 -39.72 -13.81
N ALA A 589 16.39 -40.17 -14.95
CA ALA A 589 16.48 -39.45 -16.22
C ALA A 589 15.82 -38.06 -16.16
N TYR A 590 14.65 -37.96 -15.51
CA TYR A 590 13.98 -36.69 -15.24
C TYR A 590 14.83 -35.77 -14.36
N LEU A 591 15.36 -36.30 -13.26
CA LEU A 591 16.23 -35.53 -12.36
C LEU A 591 17.53 -35.10 -13.03
N ASP A 592 18.09 -35.92 -13.93
CA ASP A 592 19.29 -35.59 -14.71
C ASP A 592 19.00 -34.48 -15.72
N ALA A 593 17.89 -34.55 -16.46
CA ALA A 593 17.47 -33.50 -17.37
C ALA A 593 17.24 -32.17 -16.63
N LEU A 594 16.51 -32.22 -15.50
CA LEU A 594 16.28 -31.04 -14.67
C LEU A 594 17.60 -30.49 -14.10
N ALA A 595 18.50 -31.35 -13.63
CA ALA A 595 19.80 -30.94 -13.10
C ALA A 595 20.69 -30.29 -14.18
N GLN A 596 20.64 -30.77 -15.42
CA GLN A 596 21.36 -30.14 -16.54
C GLN A 596 20.88 -28.71 -16.78
N ILE A 597 19.57 -28.49 -16.81
CA ILE A 597 18.97 -27.15 -17.00
C ILE A 597 19.32 -26.25 -15.82
N VAL A 598 19.20 -26.74 -14.59
CA VAL A 598 19.54 -25.99 -13.37
C VAL A 598 21.01 -25.60 -13.34
N ASN A 599 21.94 -26.52 -13.65
CA ASN A 599 23.36 -26.22 -13.66
C ASN A 599 23.76 -25.28 -14.82
N ALA A 600 23.08 -25.36 -15.97
CA ALA A 600 23.26 -24.41 -17.05
C ALA A 600 22.81 -23.00 -16.63
N ALA A 601 21.64 -22.88 -16.00
CA ALA A 601 21.14 -21.62 -15.47
C ALA A 601 22.05 -21.04 -14.37
N ALA A 602 22.66 -21.90 -13.54
CA ALA A 602 23.61 -21.48 -12.51
C ALA A 602 24.92 -20.88 -13.07
N ALA A 603 25.25 -21.16 -14.34
CA ALA A 603 26.42 -20.63 -15.02
C ALA A 603 26.14 -19.32 -15.77
N GLU A 604 24.87 -18.93 -15.91
CA GLU A 604 24.45 -17.66 -16.51
C GLU A 604 24.52 -16.53 -15.47
N GLU A 605 24.75 -15.29 -15.93
CA GLU A 605 24.62 -14.11 -15.06
C GLU A 605 23.13 -13.82 -14.79
N GLY A 606 22.80 -13.51 -13.54
CA GLY A 606 21.44 -13.20 -13.10
C GLY A 606 20.89 -14.21 -12.11
N LEU A 607 19.60 -14.08 -11.81
CA LEU A 607 18.90 -14.92 -10.85
C LEU A 607 17.89 -15.82 -11.56
N ALA A 608 18.07 -17.12 -11.43
CA ALA A 608 17.13 -18.12 -11.91
C ALA A 608 16.31 -18.74 -10.78
N ALA A 609 15.07 -19.13 -11.06
CA ALA A 609 14.20 -19.80 -10.11
C ALA A 609 13.62 -21.10 -10.64
N VAL A 610 13.79 -22.18 -9.87
CA VAL A 610 13.02 -23.41 -10.02
C VAL A 610 11.73 -23.26 -9.21
N VAL A 611 10.59 -23.13 -9.91
CA VAL A 611 9.29 -22.80 -9.31
C VAL A 611 8.42 -24.05 -9.22
N ALA A 612 8.49 -24.75 -8.10
CA ALA A 612 7.69 -25.95 -7.88
C ALA A 612 6.24 -25.62 -7.49
N ALA A 613 5.32 -26.55 -7.76
CA ALA A 613 3.89 -26.34 -7.50
C ALA A 613 3.55 -26.09 -6.03
N ASP A 614 4.26 -26.74 -5.10
CA ASP A 614 4.04 -26.60 -3.66
C ASP A 614 5.28 -26.92 -2.82
N ARG A 615 5.19 -26.64 -1.51
CA ARG A 615 6.26 -26.86 -0.52
C ARG A 615 6.67 -28.33 -0.37
N ARG A 616 5.76 -29.28 -0.56
CA ARG A 616 6.10 -30.72 -0.47
C ARG A 616 6.99 -31.09 -1.64
N ARG A 617 6.71 -30.56 -2.83
CA ARG A 617 7.53 -30.79 -4.01
C ARG A 617 8.88 -30.08 -3.93
N VAL A 618 8.93 -28.87 -3.37
CA VAL A 618 10.20 -28.19 -3.03
C VAL A 618 11.07 -29.09 -2.14
N ALA A 619 10.52 -29.64 -1.06
CA ALA A 619 11.28 -30.51 -0.16
C ALA A 619 11.80 -31.78 -0.85
N TRP A 620 10.99 -32.36 -1.75
CA TRP A 620 11.38 -33.52 -2.54
C TRP A 620 12.49 -33.19 -3.54
N LEU A 621 12.34 -32.11 -4.32
CA LEU A 621 13.33 -31.67 -5.31
C LEU A 621 14.64 -31.26 -4.65
N SER A 622 14.59 -30.50 -3.56
CA SER A 622 15.76 -30.10 -2.78
C SER A 622 16.59 -31.31 -2.36
N LYS A 623 15.94 -32.36 -1.85
CA LYS A 623 16.61 -33.59 -1.43
C LYS A 623 17.21 -34.38 -2.60
N ARG A 624 16.55 -34.39 -3.75
CA ARG A 624 16.96 -35.20 -4.92
C ARG A 624 17.99 -34.50 -5.81
N LEU A 625 17.91 -33.18 -5.92
CA LEU A 625 18.81 -32.36 -6.73
C LEU A 625 20.04 -31.87 -5.95
N GLY A 626 20.01 -31.86 -4.60
CA GLY A 626 21.07 -31.25 -3.79
C GLY A 626 22.49 -31.72 -4.11
N GLU A 627 22.69 -33.03 -4.37
CA GLU A 627 24.00 -33.55 -4.78
C GLU A 627 24.35 -33.24 -6.25
N LYS A 628 23.35 -33.15 -7.12
CA LYS A 628 23.51 -32.92 -8.57
C LYS A 628 23.64 -31.42 -8.92
N CYS A 629 23.15 -30.54 -8.05
CA CYS A 629 23.05 -29.10 -8.25
C CYS A 629 23.54 -28.35 -6.99
N PRO A 630 24.87 -28.31 -6.72
CA PRO A 630 25.40 -27.73 -5.48
C PRO A 630 25.16 -26.22 -5.34
N ALA A 631 24.90 -25.52 -6.45
CA ALA A 631 24.57 -24.09 -6.47
C ALA A 631 23.08 -23.78 -6.21
N LEU A 632 22.22 -24.81 -6.11
CA LEU A 632 20.78 -24.63 -5.93
C LEU A 632 20.44 -24.29 -4.47
N VAL A 633 19.97 -23.07 -4.23
CA VAL A 633 19.60 -22.61 -2.89
C VAL A 633 18.10 -22.78 -2.67
N THR A 634 17.70 -23.58 -1.68
CA THR A 634 16.27 -23.79 -1.37
C THR A 634 15.74 -22.68 -0.46
N MET A 635 14.75 -21.92 -0.93
CA MET A 635 14.10 -20.86 -0.17
C MET A 635 12.98 -21.42 0.71
N ARG A 636 12.93 -21.01 1.98
CA ARG A 636 11.97 -21.56 2.97
C ARG A 636 11.03 -20.53 3.58
N GLY A 637 11.10 -19.27 3.15
CA GLY A 637 10.24 -18.21 3.67
C GLY A 637 10.71 -16.82 3.27
N SER A 638 10.84 -15.92 4.25
CA SER A 638 11.22 -14.52 4.07
C SER A 638 12.74 -14.29 3.93
N GLU A 639 13.46 -15.27 3.39
CA GLU A 639 14.90 -15.14 3.16
C GLU A 639 15.15 -14.09 2.05
N GLU A 640 16.20 -13.28 2.18
CA GLU A 640 16.55 -12.34 1.11
C GLU A 640 17.05 -13.12 -0.11
N LEU A 641 16.55 -12.74 -1.29
CA LEU A 641 16.99 -13.35 -2.54
C LEU A 641 18.47 -13.06 -2.78
N PRO A 642 19.26 -14.05 -3.23
CA PRO A 642 20.61 -13.81 -3.68
C PRO A 642 20.61 -12.91 -4.92
N LYS A 643 21.74 -12.22 -5.15
CA LYS A 643 21.89 -11.33 -6.32
C LYS A 643 22.01 -12.13 -7.63
N ASP A 644 22.56 -13.32 -7.56
CA ASP A 644 22.85 -14.22 -8.66
C ASP A 644 22.70 -15.70 -8.25
N GLY A 645 22.60 -16.59 -9.24
CA GLY A 645 22.53 -18.03 -9.04
C GLY A 645 21.13 -18.61 -9.22
N VAL A 646 20.88 -19.79 -8.64
CA VAL A 646 19.60 -20.51 -8.81
C VAL A 646 18.94 -20.78 -7.47
N VAL A 647 17.68 -20.38 -7.34
CA VAL A 647 16.86 -20.65 -6.16
C VAL A 647 15.77 -21.68 -6.46
N LEU A 648 15.44 -22.51 -5.47
CA LEU A 648 14.29 -23.42 -5.50
C LEU A 648 13.24 -22.93 -4.52
N MET A 649 12.01 -22.72 -5.00
CA MET A 649 10.89 -22.23 -4.18
C MET A 649 9.55 -22.75 -4.67
N ASP A 650 8.51 -22.59 -3.85
CA ASP A 650 7.15 -22.88 -4.26
C ASP A 650 6.50 -21.68 -4.95
N LEU A 651 5.48 -21.95 -5.77
CA LEU A 651 4.76 -20.93 -6.54
C LEU A 651 4.23 -19.76 -5.69
N THR A 652 3.81 -20.04 -4.44
CA THR A 652 3.29 -18.99 -3.54
C THR A 652 4.37 -17.99 -3.17
N LEU A 653 5.61 -18.46 -2.95
CA LEU A 653 6.76 -17.60 -2.67
C LEU A 653 7.25 -16.88 -3.93
N ALA A 654 7.20 -17.54 -5.09
CA ALA A 654 7.58 -16.94 -6.36
C ALA A 654 6.65 -15.81 -6.81
N LYS A 655 5.38 -15.84 -6.36
CA LYS A 655 4.41 -14.80 -6.69
C LYS A 655 4.87 -13.43 -6.16
N GLY A 656 4.80 -12.42 -7.02
CA GLY A 656 5.30 -11.07 -6.71
C GLY A 656 6.81 -10.88 -6.92
N LEU A 657 7.57 -11.95 -7.14
CA LEU A 657 9.01 -11.88 -7.45
C LEU A 657 9.24 -11.89 -8.97
N GLU A 658 10.49 -11.62 -9.37
CA GLU A 658 10.94 -11.56 -10.76
C GLU A 658 12.28 -12.31 -10.88
N PHE A 659 12.44 -13.06 -11.97
CA PHE A 659 13.64 -13.85 -12.23
C PHE A 659 14.05 -13.70 -13.70
N ASP A 660 15.35 -13.65 -13.95
CA ASP A 660 15.89 -13.61 -15.31
C ASP A 660 15.48 -14.88 -16.07
N HIS A 661 15.54 -16.02 -15.37
CA HIS A 661 15.20 -17.34 -15.89
C HIS A 661 14.28 -18.11 -14.93
N VAL A 662 13.13 -18.59 -15.40
CA VAL A 662 12.26 -19.49 -14.63
C VAL A 662 12.29 -20.91 -15.20
N ILE A 663 12.49 -21.88 -14.32
CA ILE A 663 12.39 -23.30 -14.62
C ILE A 663 11.15 -23.82 -13.91
N VAL A 664 10.17 -24.31 -14.68
CA VAL A 664 8.96 -24.94 -14.14
C VAL A 664 9.15 -26.47 -14.17
N PRO A 665 9.49 -27.10 -13.02
CA PRO A 665 9.52 -28.55 -12.94
C PRO A 665 8.08 -29.11 -12.98
N ASP A 666 8.00 -30.39 -13.29
CA ASP A 666 6.76 -31.16 -13.26
C ASP A 666 5.64 -30.61 -14.15
N ALA A 667 5.97 -30.09 -15.33
CA ALA A 667 5.01 -29.52 -16.29
C ALA A 667 4.06 -30.55 -16.95
N GLN A 668 3.81 -31.71 -16.31
CA GLN A 668 2.90 -32.76 -16.78
C GLN A 668 1.44 -32.55 -16.33
N ALA A 669 0.53 -33.32 -16.93
CA ALA A 669 -0.91 -33.26 -16.67
C ALA A 669 -1.32 -33.54 -15.21
N ASP A 670 -0.57 -34.37 -14.48
CA ASP A 670 -0.88 -34.69 -13.07
C ASP A 670 -0.69 -33.48 -12.13
N ALA A 671 0.33 -32.66 -12.38
CA ALA A 671 0.57 -31.45 -11.62
C ALA A 671 -0.26 -30.26 -12.15
N TYR A 672 -0.46 -30.21 -13.48
CA TYR A 672 -1.20 -29.15 -14.15
C TYR A 672 -2.27 -29.72 -15.09
N PRO A 673 -3.40 -30.22 -14.56
CA PRO A 673 -4.53 -30.68 -15.37
C PRO A 673 -5.22 -29.50 -16.07
N ASP A 674 -6.04 -29.75 -17.10
CA ASP A 674 -6.82 -28.69 -17.76
C ASP A 674 -7.99 -28.22 -16.88
N THR A 675 -7.66 -27.47 -15.84
CA THR A 675 -8.58 -26.83 -14.91
C THR A 675 -8.24 -25.34 -14.81
N PRO A 676 -9.22 -24.47 -14.49
CA PRO A 676 -8.96 -23.04 -14.34
C PRO A 676 -7.86 -22.70 -13.34
N LEU A 677 -7.78 -23.44 -12.21
CA LEU A 677 -6.76 -23.20 -11.20
C LEU A 677 -5.35 -23.57 -11.69
N ALA A 678 -5.19 -24.74 -12.30
CA ALA A 678 -3.91 -25.19 -12.83
C ALA A 678 -3.40 -24.26 -13.95
N ARG A 679 -4.31 -23.79 -14.80
CA ARG A 679 -4.06 -22.78 -15.83
C ARG A 679 -3.52 -21.47 -15.24
N ARG A 680 -4.17 -20.93 -14.20
CA ARG A 680 -3.69 -19.74 -13.46
C ARG A 680 -2.35 -19.96 -12.77
N ARG A 681 -2.10 -21.17 -12.24
CA ARG A 681 -0.81 -21.52 -11.63
C ARG A 681 0.33 -21.55 -12.64
N LEU A 682 0.12 -22.18 -13.81
CA LEU A 682 1.09 -22.15 -14.90
C LEU A 682 1.31 -20.72 -15.42
N TYR A 683 0.23 -19.95 -15.62
CA TYR A 683 0.31 -18.56 -16.03
C TYR A 683 1.20 -17.77 -15.05
N THR A 684 0.94 -17.93 -13.75
CA THR A 684 1.69 -17.22 -12.71
C THR A 684 3.15 -17.63 -12.73
N ALA A 685 3.45 -18.93 -12.78
CA ALA A 685 4.83 -19.45 -12.82
C ALA A 685 5.61 -18.92 -14.02
N VAL A 686 5.05 -19.06 -15.23
CA VAL A 686 5.69 -18.58 -16.48
C VAL A 686 5.89 -17.07 -16.46
N SER A 687 4.91 -16.31 -15.96
CA SER A 687 4.97 -14.85 -15.94
C SER A 687 6.00 -14.25 -14.98
N ARG A 688 6.67 -15.07 -14.16
CA ARG A 688 7.79 -14.61 -13.32
C ARG A 688 9.08 -14.42 -14.12
N ALA A 689 9.17 -14.99 -15.32
CA ALA A 689 10.35 -14.93 -16.17
C ALA A 689 10.48 -13.60 -16.93
N MET A 690 11.70 -13.05 -16.94
CA MET A 690 12.03 -11.85 -17.72
C MET A 690 12.62 -12.23 -19.08
N HIS A 691 13.59 -13.16 -19.12
CA HIS A 691 14.39 -13.43 -20.32
C HIS A 691 14.24 -14.86 -20.84
N ARG A 692 14.10 -15.85 -19.95
CA ARG A 692 14.05 -17.26 -20.35
C ARG A 692 13.07 -18.06 -19.49
N VAL A 693 12.41 -19.03 -20.10
CA VAL A 693 11.57 -20.01 -19.39
C VAL A 693 11.79 -21.41 -19.95
N ASP A 694 12.02 -22.36 -19.06
CA ASP A 694 12.19 -23.78 -19.37
C ASP A 694 11.13 -24.61 -18.61
N LEU A 695 10.34 -25.40 -19.33
CA LEU A 695 9.28 -26.25 -18.78
C LEU A 695 9.68 -27.72 -18.93
N VAL A 696 9.76 -28.43 -17.80
CA VAL A 696 10.26 -29.81 -17.76
C VAL A 696 9.16 -30.73 -17.25
N SER A 697 8.77 -31.74 -18.02
CA SER A 697 7.78 -32.74 -17.62
C SER A 697 8.39 -34.12 -17.42
N GLN A 698 7.94 -34.80 -16.37
CA GLN A 698 8.08 -36.23 -16.17
C GLN A 698 6.84 -36.90 -16.78
N GLY A 699 7.01 -37.60 -17.90
CA GLY A 699 5.90 -38.11 -18.71
C GLY A 699 5.28 -37.03 -19.59
N THR A 700 4.03 -37.25 -19.99
CA THR A 700 3.34 -36.40 -20.99
C THR A 700 3.17 -34.95 -20.50
N LEU A 701 3.60 -33.99 -21.32
CA LEU A 701 3.43 -32.57 -21.05
C LEU A 701 1.96 -32.21 -20.84
N SER A 702 1.68 -31.24 -19.97
CA SER A 702 0.32 -30.76 -19.71
C SER A 702 -0.39 -30.37 -21.02
N PRO A 703 -1.68 -30.74 -21.20
CA PRO A 703 -2.45 -30.35 -22.38
C PRO A 703 -2.55 -28.83 -22.54
N LEU A 704 -2.41 -28.07 -21.45
CA LEU A 704 -2.38 -26.60 -21.43
C LEU A 704 -1.19 -26.02 -22.21
N LEU A 705 -0.11 -26.78 -22.36
CA LEU A 705 1.15 -26.35 -23.00
C LEU A 705 1.34 -26.95 -24.40
N ALA A 706 0.48 -27.90 -24.80
CA ALA A 706 0.69 -28.71 -26.01
C ALA A 706 0.76 -27.89 -27.30
N GLU A 707 -0.04 -26.82 -27.42
CA GLU A 707 0.00 -25.94 -28.59
C GLU A 707 1.26 -25.08 -28.62
N ALA A 708 1.66 -24.52 -27.47
CA ALA A 708 2.87 -23.72 -27.38
C ALA A 708 4.14 -24.55 -27.66
N ALA A 709 4.19 -25.79 -27.17
CA ALA A 709 5.29 -26.71 -27.45
C ALA A 709 5.42 -27.02 -28.96
N ARG A 710 4.30 -27.31 -29.65
CA ARG A 710 4.29 -27.52 -31.11
C ARG A 710 4.80 -26.30 -31.89
N GLN A 711 4.42 -25.10 -31.46
CA GLN A 711 4.87 -23.87 -32.11
C GLN A 711 6.36 -23.61 -31.90
N ALA A 712 6.90 -23.90 -30.71
CA ALA A 712 8.33 -23.80 -30.41
C ALA A 712 9.17 -24.80 -31.22
N ASP A 713 8.69 -26.04 -31.35
CA ASP A 713 9.35 -27.06 -32.18
C ASP A 713 9.40 -26.66 -33.66
N ALA A 714 8.30 -26.11 -34.18
CA ALA A 714 8.21 -25.65 -35.56
C ALA A 714 9.15 -24.46 -35.85
N ALA A 715 9.29 -23.53 -34.92
CA ALA A 715 10.22 -22.40 -35.02
C ALA A 715 11.68 -22.87 -35.03
N THR A 716 12.04 -23.79 -34.12
CA THR A 716 13.39 -24.36 -34.02
C THR A 716 13.78 -25.12 -35.29
N GLN A 717 12.84 -25.82 -35.92
CA GLN A 717 13.08 -26.51 -37.20
C GLN A 717 13.16 -25.57 -38.40
N ALA A 718 12.57 -24.37 -38.32
CA ALA A 718 12.65 -23.36 -39.36
C ALA A 718 13.99 -22.62 -39.33
N ASP A 719 14.53 -22.31 -38.14
CA ASP A 719 15.85 -21.66 -37.98
C ASP A 719 17.04 -22.60 -38.29
N ALA A 720 16.81 -23.93 -38.26
CA ALA A 720 17.80 -24.93 -38.63
C ALA A 720 17.88 -25.20 -40.16
N ARG A 721 17.01 -24.56 -40.96
CA ARG A 721 16.99 -24.64 -42.44
C ARG A 721 17.48 -23.35 -43.05
#